data_AF-A0A6P2C434-F1
#
_entry.id   AF-A0A6P2C434-F1
#
_cell.length_a   1.000
_cell.length_b   1.000
_cell.length_c   1.000
_cell.angle_alpha   90.00
_cell.angle_beta   90.00
_cell.angle_gamma   90.00
#
_symmetry.space_group_name_H-M   'P 1'
#
loop_
_entity.id
_entity.type
_entity.pdbx_description
1 polymer ?
#
loop_
_entity_poly.entity_id
_entity_poly.type
_entity_poly.pdbx_seq_one_letter_code
_entity_poly.pdbx_strand_id
1 'polypeptide(L)'
;MAVLTTGRLPVRLTPLVGRDGELGAVTRALAGCRMLTLTGPGGAGKTRLALAAAGELAATDLDVAWVELAPLSDPPLIAPALAGRLGVQETPGVEPSAAIAAHLAAYRHSGGLLVVLDNCEHLAAEIASLAEYLLAECPALTVLATSREPLGVEGERSWPVPPLERADAARLFEDRARLVAPAFAITDASRDAVVEVCERLDGLPLAIELAAARMRVLSVGQLARRLDDVFGVLTGGARSAPARHQALRATLDWSYELLNGQERTVFRRLAVFVGGFTLPAAEQVTAFRGIAPGQVFDLLSRLADKSLLQVDSERYHLLATIREYAADKLAQADERDQARRAHLAHYTGFAEEAGDSIEHAAAAGLEAELDRVDQERANLRAATEYARGSGDAVAALRIVGQLGRYAYLRGHYREVREWMDQAVADGPGAPPELRARALYGSGRLAYLQCDYEPAVRRLDAALLLYRELADDAGTAACLQALGSVAREQGRYVRSGQLHEEGLRLAQAAGDQWAEASAHGYLGFVSWLQGNLELAASECTRALAMFRALGDAEGIAWSLISLGVTARYAGDLAAAAESLAESLELSRSIGFREGTAWCEEQLGLVALAKGDKATAETRLRFSYATHDELRDRWRVASVLENLAAVSLAHDAPDGTPATRTAGPERSPGAERAAGAERAARLLGLAHATREAIGTVIPPVERAQHEKIVAAARAALGDAAYQAAWRRGSTASGLPEMTGASPLTGVTPVLVSAIPGQPTASPVTGATPVLTAAQPGQAPTVAVVPSETPASPRAGRTVTADSSGSAATVPPDGFDSGGSGGDPVPLAAPAGPQPAGRPGRRMPAQAGTADRAEGPLRVRALGRATVELGGVALTTADWGYAKPRELLFLLVTSPPLTREQLGAALWPDLSRQQLGNALHTALRELRRALGGNHWVRYAAGQYTVNRDRPCDCDVDAFESALAAASRARPASAALPDLQRAVAAYGGDFLAGMSAGEWASTRRDELRRRFESALLAAGRLHVAAGRHQAAVAVFRRAIEHEPLNESAHRELMTCWSRLGETARAVRHYTELTALLREQVGVPPAAETTALYERLSGGG
;
A
#
# COMPACT_ATOMS: atom_id res chain seq x y z
N MET A 1 -67.13 22.89 -14.26
CA MET A 1 -65.87 22.68 -13.51
C MET A 1 -64.90 22.03 -14.48
N ALA A 2 -63.69 22.58 -14.64
CA ALA A 2 -62.66 21.93 -15.43
C ALA A 2 -62.22 20.64 -14.71
N VAL A 3 -62.24 19.50 -15.40
CA VAL A 3 -61.79 18.21 -14.88
C VAL A 3 -60.41 17.96 -15.48
N LEU A 4 -59.38 17.87 -14.64
CA LEU A 4 -58.05 17.45 -15.10
C LEU A 4 -58.09 15.97 -15.43
N THR A 5 -57.48 15.58 -16.55
CA THR A 5 -57.11 14.17 -16.76
C THR A 5 -55.68 13.99 -16.27
N THR A 6 -55.49 13.84 -14.96
CA THR A 6 -54.19 13.44 -14.42
C THR A 6 -53.87 12.02 -14.91
N GLY A 7 -53.09 11.93 -15.99
CA GLY A 7 -52.70 10.65 -16.58
C GLY A 7 -52.09 9.72 -15.53
N ARG A 8 -52.26 8.40 -15.69
CA ARG A 8 -51.62 7.43 -14.78
C ARG A 8 -50.10 7.62 -14.80
N LEU A 9 -49.51 7.76 -13.61
CA LEU A 9 -48.06 7.76 -13.45
C LEU A 9 -47.45 6.50 -14.10
N PRO A 10 -46.28 6.61 -14.76
CA PRO A 10 -45.58 5.46 -15.31
C PRO A 10 -45.41 4.34 -14.28
N VAL A 11 -45.87 3.12 -14.61
CA VAL A 11 -45.69 1.97 -13.72
C VAL A 11 -44.28 1.41 -13.88
N ARG A 12 -43.53 1.30 -12.78
CA ARG A 12 -42.24 0.59 -12.74
C ARG A 12 -42.42 -0.78 -12.09
N LEU A 13 -41.85 -1.80 -12.73
CA LEU A 13 -41.94 -3.21 -12.28
C LEU A 13 -40.93 -3.56 -11.19
N THR A 14 -40.06 -2.61 -10.83
CA THR A 14 -39.02 -2.80 -9.82
C THR A 14 -39.01 -1.61 -8.86
N PRO A 15 -38.82 -1.82 -7.55
CA PRO A 15 -38.86 -0.76 -6.56
C PRO A 15 -37.70 0.24 -6.72
N LEU A 16 -37.87 1.43 -6.15
CA LEU A 16 -36.77 2.35 -5.86
C LEU A 16 -35.99 1.80 -4.65
N VAL A 17 -34.67 1.71 -4.76
CA VAL A 17 -33.82 1.11 -3.72
C VAL A 17 -32.81 2.14 -3.24
N GLY A 18 -32.68 2.28 -1.91
CA GLY A 18 -31.60 3.05 -1.28
C GLY A 18 -31.68 4.56 -1.52
N ARG A 19 -32.90 5.11 -1.57
CA ARG A 19 -33.16 6.54 -1.81
C ARG A 19 -34.20 7.13 -0.87
N ASP A 20 -34.42 6.49 0.27
CA ASP A 20 -35.50 6.87 1.20
C ASP A 20 -35.27 8.28 1.78
N GLY A 21 -34.01 8.62 2.06
CA GLY A 21 -33.60 9.95 2.53
C GLY A 21 -33.77 11.04 1.47
N GLU A 22 -33.31 10.77 0.24
CA GLU A 22 -33.42 11.68 -0.90
C GLU A 22 -34.88 11.91 -1.30
N LEU A 23 -35.71 10.86 -1.28
CA LEU A 23 -37.14 10.97 -1.53
C LEU A 23 -37.79 11.92 -0.53
N GLY A 24 -37.54 11.71 0.77
CA GLY A 24 -38.04 12.62 1.82
C GLY A 24 -37.47 14.04 1.74
N ALA A 25 -36.26 14.22 1.20
CA ALA A 25 -35.66 15.54 0.97
C ALA A 25 -36.30 16.26 -0.22
N VAL A 26 -36.52 15.57 -1.34
CA VAL A 26 -37.18 16.10 -2.54
C VAL A 26 -38.64 16.46 -2.25
N THR A 27 -39.38 15.58 -1.57
CA THR A 27 -40.78 15.84 -1.20
C THR A 27 -40.90 17.07 -0.28
N ARG A 28 -39.96 17.24 0.68
CA ARG A 28 -39.90 18.47 1.50
C ARG A 28 -39.48 19.70 0.70
N ALA A 29 -38.54 19.56 -0.23
CA ALA A 29 -38.09 20.67 -1.07
C ALA A 29 -39.24 21.21 -1.93
N LEU A 30 -40.05 20.32 -2.51
CA LEU A 30 -41.26 20.66 -3.29
C LEU A 30 -42.31 21.44 -2.48
N ALA A 31 -42.42 21.20 -1.17
CA ALA A 31 -43.32 21.98 -0.33
C ALA A 31 -42.88 23.45 -0.14
N GLY A 32 -41.61 23.77 -0.41
CA GLY A 32 -41.02 25.09 -0.18
C GLY A 32 -40.60 25.84 -1.45
N CYS A 33 -40.92 25.34 -2.65
CA CYS A 33 -40.66 26.01 -3.92
C CYS A 33 -41.71 25.62 -4.97
N ARG A 34 -41.90 26.47 -5.99
CA ARG A 34 -42.84 26.20 -7.09
C ARG A 34 -42.19 25.59 -8.33
N MET A 35 -40.86 25.63 -8.39
CA MET A 35 -40.05 25.03 -9.44
C MET A 35 -38.88 24.28 -8.81
N LEU A 36 -38.83 22.96 -8.98
CA LEU A 36 -37.72 22.11 -8.54
C LEU A 36 -37.19 21.33 -9.73
N THR A 37 -35.87 21.37 -9.96
CA THR A 37 -35.23 20.58 -11.01
C THR A 37 -34.26 19.59 -10.39
N LEU A 38 -34.50 18.30 -10.60
CA LEU A 38 -33.54 17.25 -10.26
C LEU A 38 -32.43 17.25 -11.30
N THR A 39 -31.20 17.55 -10.88
CA THR A 39 -30.00 17.62 -11.73
C THR A 39 -29.05 16.45 -11.46
N GLY A 40 -28.10 16.19 -12.36
CA GLY A 40 -27.09 15.14 -12.16
C GLY A 40 -26.81 14.29 -13.41
N PRO A 41 -25.82 13.38 -13.34
CA PRO A 41 -25.35 12.65 -14.51
C PRO A 41 -26.40 11.67 -15.05
N GLY A 42 -26.24 11.28 -16.32
CA GLY A 42 -27.06 10.25 -16.93
C GLY A 42 -26.93 8.92 -16.18
N GLY A 43 -28.05 8.30 -15.81
CA GLY A 43 -28.04 7.06 -15.03
C GLY A 43 -28.01 7.22 -13.51
N ALA A 44 -27.95 8.44 -12.96
CA ALA A 44 -28.01 8.72 -11.51
C ALA A 44 -29.35 8.37 -10.84
N GLY A 45 -30.42 8.19 -11.64
CA GLY A 45 -31.75 7.80 -11.16
C GLY A 45 -32.76 8.94 -11.03
N LYS A 46 -32.50 10.14 -11.57
CA LYS A 46 -33.37 11.33 -11.52
C LYS A 46 -34.84 11.02 -11.84
N THR A 47 -35.11 10.40 -12.99
CA THR A 47 -36.46 9.98 -13.42
C THR A 47 -37.14 9.05 -12.42
N ARG A 48 -36.39 8.12 -11.80
CA ARG A 48 -36.96 7.20 -10.81
C ARG A 48 -37.28 7.91 -9.49
N LEU A 49 -36.43 8.85 -9.08
CA LEU A 49 -36.65 9.66 -7.89
C LEU A 49 -37.84 10.60 -8.08
N ALA A 50 -37.93 11.29 -9.22
CA ALA A 50 -39.07 12.14 -9.56
C ALA A 50 -40.39 11.37 -9.59
N LEU A 51 -40.39 10.16 -10.18
CA LEU A 51 -41.56 9.31 -10.24
C LEU A 51 -42.00 8.81 -8.86
N ALA A 52 -41.06 8.50 -7.97
CA ALA A 52 -41.37 8.11 -6.59
C ALA A 52 -41.94 9.30 -5.79
N ALA A 53 -41.35 10.48 -5.90
CA ALA A 53 -41.84 11.70 -5.25
C ALA A 53 -43.25 12.07 -5.75
N ALA A 54 -43.48 11.98 -7.06
CA ALA A 54 -44.79 12.14 -7.68
C ALA A 54 -45.83 11.15 -7.12
N GLY A 55 -45.42 9.89 -6.90
CA GLY A 55 -46.28 8.85 -6.33
C GLY A 55 -46.65 9.10 -4.86
N GLU A 56 -45.71 9.52 -4.03
CA GLU A 56 -45.99 9.89 -2.62
C GLU A 56 -46.94 11.08 -2.53
N LEU A 57 -46.71 12.12 -3.34
CA LEU A 57 -47.54 13.32 -3.35
C LEU A 57 -48.95 13.04 -3.89
N ALA A 58 -49.08 12.19 -4.92
CA ALA A 58 -50.39 11.75 -5.41
C ALA A 58 -51.21 11.02 -4.32
N ALA A 59 -50.55 10.35 -3.37
CA ALA A 59 -51.23 9.72 -2.23
C ALA A 59 -51.71 10.72 -1.16
N THR A 60 -51.32 12.00 -1.25
CA THR A 60 -51.71 13.09 -0.33
C THR A 60 -52.83 13.99 -0.86
N ASP A 61 -53.60 13.51 -1.84
CA ASP A 61 -54.69 14.24 -2.51
C ASP A 61 -54.23 15.42 -3.39
N LEU A 62 -52.94 15.41 -3.79
CA LEU A 62 -52.37 16.29 -4.80
C LEU A 62 -52.59 15.70 -6.19
N ASP A 63 -53.13 16.48 -7.12
CA ASP A 63 -53.23 16.05 -8.51
C ASP A 63 -51.84 16.10 -9.17
N VAL A 64 -51.47 15.05 -9.91
CA VAL A 64 -50.15 14.93 -10.54
C VAL A 64 -50.27 14.62 -12.03
N ALA A 65 -49.59 15.40 -12.87
CA ALA A 65 -49.49 15.17 -14.31
C ALA A 65 -48.04 14.86 -14.70
N TRP A 66 -47.80 13.71 -15.33
CA TRP A 66 -46.48 13.31 -15.83
C TRP A 66 -46.36 13.52 -17.34
N VAL A 67 -45.32 14.23 -17.77
CA VAL A 67 -44.99 14.48 -19.16
C VAL A 67 -43.59 13.97 -19.46
N GLU A 68 -43.49 12.98 -20.34
CA GLU A 68 -42.22 12.43 -20.81
C GLU A 68 -41.81 13.17 -22.08
N LEU A 69 -40.72 13.92 -22.02
CA LEU A 69 -40.27 14.77 -23.13
C LEU A 69 -39.22 14.09 -24.02
N ALA A 70 -38.61 12.99 -23.56
CA ALA A 70 -37.60 12.25 -24.32
C ALA A 70 -37.97 11.89 -25.78
N PRO A 71 -39.24 11.58 -26.14
CA PRO A 71 -39.63 11.31 -27.53
C PRO A 71 -39.78 12.55 -28.40
N LEU A 72 -39.76 13.75 -27.81
CA LEU A 72 -39.95 15.00 -28.52
C LEU A 72 -38.59 15.55 -28.97
N SER A 73 -38.57 16.21 -30.11
CA SER A 73 -37.36 16.87 -30.64
C SER A 73 -37.67 18.24 -31.23
N ASP A 74 -38.95 18.58 -31.37
CA ASP A 74 -39.44 19.80 -31.99
C ASP A 74 -40.11 20.69 -30.94
N PRO A 75 -39.53 21.87 -30.61
CA PRO A 75 -40.01 22.74 -29.52
C PRO A 75 -41.50 23.13 -29.55
N PRO A 76 -42.14 23.40 -30.70
CA PRO A 76 -43.57 23.72 -30.76
C PRO A 76 -44.49 22.59 -30.29
N LEU A 77 -43.99 21.35 -30.18
CA LEU A 77 -44.77 20.19 -29.72
C LEU A 77 -44.84 20.06 -28.19
N ILE A 78 -44.06 20.85 -27.44
CA ILE A 78 -44.00 20.79 -25.96
C ILE A 78 -45.36 21.16 -25.35
N ALA A 79 -45.91 22.32 -25.71
CA ALA A 79 -47.18 22.79 -25.15
C ALA A 79 -48.38 21.89 -25.55
N PRO A 80 -48.54 21.42 -26.81
CA PRO A 80 -49.53 20.40 -27.15
C PRO A 80 -49.40 19.09 -26.37
N ALA A 81 -48.17 18.61 -26.13
CA ALA A 81 -47.94 17.40 -25.35
C ALA A 81 -48.38 17.56 -23.88
N LEU A 82 -48.14 18.74 -23.28
CA LEU A 82 -48.62 19.08 -21.95
C LEU A 82 -50.15 19.26 -21.91
N ALA A 83 -50.72 19.94 -22.90
CA ALA A 83 -52.18 20.13 -23.04
C ALA A 83 -52.92 18.79 -23.10
N GLY A 84 -52.45 17.85 -23.93
CA GLY A 84 -53.03 16.51 -24.04
C GLY A 84 -52.93 15.70 -22.76
N ARG A 85 -51.89 15.93 -21.93
CA ARG A 85 -51.73 15.28 -20.62
C ARG A 85 -52.56 15.90 -19.51
N LEU A 86 -53.00 17.15 -19.66
CA LEU A 86 -53.88 17.83 -18.70
C LEU A 86 -55.36 17.70 -19.09
N GLY A 87 -55.67 17.26 -20.32
CA GLY A 87 -57.03 17.15 -20.84
C GLY A 87 -57.57 18.43 -21.48
N VAL A 88 -56.67 19.36 -21.81
CA VAL A 88 -57.02 20.63 -22.43
C VAL A 88 -57.40 20.37 -23.89
N GLN A 89 -58.60 20.76 -24.27
CA GLN A 89 -59.07 20.63 -25.66
C GLN A 89 -58.45 21.72 -26.53
N GLU A 90 -57.92 21.34 -27.68
CA GLU A 90 -57.40 22.29 -28.66
C GLU A 90 -58.56 23.15 -29.21
N THR A 91 -58.43 24.47 -29.08
CA THR A 91 -59.38 25.43 -29.63
C THR A 91 -58.71 26.20 -30.77
N PRO A 92 -59.24 26.14 -32.01
CA PRO A 92 -58.65 26.84 -33.15
C PRO A 92 -58.48 28.34 -32.87
N GLY A 93 -57.26 28.87 -33.06
CA GLY A 93 -56.93 30.28 -32.86
C GLY A 93 -56.50 30.68 -31.44
N VAL A 94 -56.44 29.73 -30.50
CA VAL A 94 -55.91 29.95 -29.14
C VAL A 94 -54.53 29.30 -29.03
N GLU A 95 -53.56 30.05 -28.50
CA GLU A 95 -52.21 29.55 -28.21
C GLU A 95 -52.28 28.39 -27.19
N PRO A 96 -51.65 27.22 -27.42
CA PRO A 96 -51.72 26.08 -26.51
C PRO A 96 -51.27 26.40 -25.08
N SER A 97 -50.25 27.24 -24.93
CA SER A 97 -49.74 27.71 -23.63
C SER A 97 -50.82 28.48 -22.85
N ALA A 98 -51.52 29.41 -23.51
CA ALA A 98 -52.61 30.20 -22.94
C ALA A 98 -53.85 29.34 -22.62
N ALA A 99 -54.15 28.34 -23.46
CA ALA A 99 -55.24 27.38 -23.19
C ALA A 99 -54.97 26.56 -21.93
N ILE A 100 -53.72 26.12 -21.72
CA ILE A 100 -53.29 25.43 -20.49
C ILE A 100 -53.43 26.36 -19.29
N ALA A 101 -52.90 27.58 -19.35
CA ALA A 101 -52.98 28.55 -18.25
C ALA A 101 -54.44 28.83 -17.83
N ALA A 102 -55.33 29.06 -18.80
CA ALA A 102 -56.76 29.27 -18.54
C ALA A 102 -57.44 28.05 -17.90
N HIS A 103 -57.07 26.84 -18.36
CA HIS A 103 -57.59 25.60 -17.81
C HIS A 103 -57.13 25.37 -16.36
N LEU A 104 -55.86 25.66 -16.06
CA LEU A 104 -55.28 25.57 -14.72
C LEU A 104 -55.78 26.67 -13.77
N ALA A 105 -56.02 27.89 -14.26
CA ALA A 105 -56.61 28.97 -13.46
C ALA A 105 -58.08 28.69 -13.07
N ALA A 106 -58.82 27.96 -13.92
CA ALA A 106 -60.19 27.53 -13.64
C ALA A 106 -60.28 26.30 -12.72
N TYR A 107 -59.16 25.65 -12.43
CA TYR A 107 -59.07 24.49 -11.57
C TYR A 107 -59.11 24.91 -10.08
N ARG A 108 -60.01 24.28 -9.30
CA ARG A 108 -60.42 24.75 -7.96
C ARG A 108 -60.13 23.72 -6.84
N HIS A 109 -59.31 22.71 -7.09
CA HIS A 109 -59.00 21.70 -6.07
C HIS A 109 -58.14 22.30 -4.95
N SER A 110 -58.52 22.05 -3.70
CA SER A 110 -57.85 22.60 -2.52
C SER A 110 -56.44 22.04 -2.29
N GLY A 111 -56.11 20.91 -2.91
CA GLY A 111 -54.81 20.22 -2.77
C GLY A 111 -53.65 20.77 -3.62
N GLY A 112 -53.92 21.49 -4.72
CA GLY A 112 -52.90 21.96 -5.68
C GLY A 112 -52.63 20.99 -6.85
N LEU A 113 -51.75 21.39 -7.79
CA LEU A 113 -51.35 20.58 -8.96
C LEU A 113 -49.82 20.51 -9.09
N LEU A 114 -49.29 19.29 -9.26
CA LEU A 114 -47.89 19.05 -9.64
C LEU A 114 -47.79 18.60 -11.10
N VAL A 115 -47.00 19.31 -11.89
CA VAL A 115 -46.60 18.87 -13.23
C VAL A 115 -45.16 18.37 -13.18
N VAL A 116 -44.95 17.12 -13.60
CA VAL A 116 -43.62 16.51 -13.70
C VAL A 116 -43.17 16.49 -15.16
N LEU A 117 -42.07 17.15 -15.45
CA LEU A 117 -41.44 17.22 -16.77
C LEU A 117 -40.18 16.35 -16.75
N ASP A 118 -40.19 15.22 -17.44
CA ASP A 118 -39.07 14.29 -17.46
C ASP A 118 -38.20 14.44 -18.71
N ASN A 119 -36.87 14.44 -18.51
CA ASN A 119 -35.83 14.49 -19.54
C ASN A 119 -35.76 15.84 -20.29
N CYS A 120 -35.74 16.94 -19.56
CA CYS A 120 -35.81 18.30 -20.10
C CYS A 120 -34.52 18.77 -20.82
N GLU A 121 -33.39 18.07 -20.68
CA GLU A 121 -32.07 18.59 -21.08
C GLU A 121 -31.89 18.92 -22.57
N HIS A 122 -32.73 18.37 -23.46
CA HIS A 122 -32.64 18.58 -24.91
C HIS A 122 -33.52 19.75 -25.42
N LEU A 123 -34.37 20.32 -24.55
CA LEU A 123 -35.30 21.41 -24.84
C LEU A 123 -35.34 22.40 -23.67
N ALA A 124 -34.22 22.55 -22.96
CA ALA A 124 -34.17 23.20 -21.65
C ALA A 124 -34.65 24.66 -21.70
N ALA A 125 -34.24 25.43 -22.72
CA ALA A 125 -34.59 26.84 -22.85
C ALA A 125 -36.09 27.05 -23.12
N GLU A 126 -36.69 26.23 -23.97
CA GLU A 126 -38.10 26.32 -24.33
C GLU A 126 -39.00 25.80 -23.21
N ILE A 127 -38.56 24.77 -22.49
CA ILE A 127 -39.22 24.30 -21.27
C ILE A 127 -39.16 25.36 -20.18
N ALA A 128 -38.02 26.03 -20.00
CA ALA A 128 -37.87 27.12 -19.04
C ALA A 128 -38.87 28.25 -19.35
N SER A 129 -38.93 28.69 -20.61
CA SER A 129 -39.87 29.73 -21.07
C SER A 129 -41.34 29.37 -20.82
N LEU A 130 -41.73 28.11 -21.09
CA LEU A 130 -43.09 27.64 -20.83
C LEU A 130 -43.39 27.54 -19.33
N ALA A 131 -42.43 27.04 -18.54
CA ALA A 131 -42.58 26.91 -17.10
C ALA A 131 -42.73 28.28 -16.43
N GLU A 132 -41.92 29.27 -16.82
CA GLU A 132 -42.03 30.66 -16.35
C GLU A 132 -43.43 31.23 -16.59
N TYR A 133 -43.91 31.12 -17.84
CA TYR A 133 -45.24 31.60 -18.21
C TYR A 133 -46.36 30.94 -17.37
N LEU A 134 -46.34 29.60 -17.25
CA LEU A 134 -47.37 28.87 -16.51
C LEU A 134 -47.30 29.14 -15.00
N LEU A 135 -46.10 29.25 -14.42
CA LEU A 135 -45.92 29.55 -13.00
C LEU A 135 -46.36 30.98 -12.65
N ALA A 136 -46.20 31.94 -13.57
CA ALA A 136 -46.70 33.30 -13.39
C ALA A 136 -48.25 33.35 -13.40
N GLU A 137 -48.89 32.68 -14.34
CA GLU A 137 -50.36 32.72 -14.52
C GLU A 137 -51.14 31.81 -13.55
N CYS A 138 -50.51 30.77 -13.00
CA CYS A 138 -51.20 29.72 -12.24
C CYS A 138 -50.64 29.55 -10.81
N PRO A 139 -51.11 30.30 -9.79
CA PRO A 139 -50.54 30.29 -8.44
C PRO A 139 -50.52 28.93 -7.73
N ALA A 140 -51.45 28.03 -8.06
CA ALA A 140 -51.56 26.69 -7.47
C ALA A 140 -50.70 25.62 -8.18
N LEU A 141 -49.94 26.00 -9.21
CA LEU A 141 -49.05 25.10 -9.96
C LEU A 141 -47.68 25.00 -9.30
N THR A 142 -47.21 23.75 -9.17
CA THR A 142 -45.83 23.38 -8.88
C THR A 142 -45.27 22.54 -10.03
N VAL A 143 -44.00 22.77 -10.40
CA VAL A 143 -43.32 22.02 -11.46
C VAL A 143 -42.12 21.28 -10.88
N LEU A 144 -42.01 19.99 -11.20
CA LEU A 144 -40.85 19.15 -10.96
C LEU A 144 -40.23 18.75 -12.30
N ALA A 145 -39.01 19.18 -12.57
CA ALA A 145 -38.29 18.79 -13.78
C ALA A 145 -37.19 17.76 -13.48
N THR A 146 -36.88 16.88 -14.44
CA THR A 146 -35.62 16.13 -14.45
C THR A 146 -34.78 16.61 -15.63
N SER A 147 -33.54 16.97 -15.35
CA SER A 147 -32.60 17.48 -16.36
C SER A 147 -31.17 17.13 -15.94
N ARG A 148 -30.20 17.30 -16.84
CA ARG A 148 -28.78 17.18 -16.47
C ARG A 148 -28.27 18.44 -15.78
N GLU A 149 -28.81 19.57 -16.17
CA GLU A 149 -28.47 20.91 -15.72
C GLU A 149 -29.74 21.68 -15.28
N PRO A 150 -29.62 22.74 -14.47
CA PRO A 150 -30.75 23.62 -14.16
C PRO A 150 -31.37 24.21 -15.42
N LEU A 151 -32.68 24.47 -15.39
CA LEU A 151 -33.41 25.02 -16.55
C LEU A 151 -33.27 26.54 -16.68
N GLY A 152 -32.91 27.24 -15.60
CA GLY A 152 -32.69 28.68 -15.60
C GLY A 152 -33.98 29.50 -15.37
N VAL A 153 -34.97 28.91 -14.70
CA VAL A 153 -36.27 29.56 -14.39
C VAL A 153 -36.17 30.42 -13.13
N GLU A 154 -36.77 31.60 -13.11
CA GLU A 154 -36.80 32.44 -11.91
C GLU A 154 -37.48 31.71 -10.73
N GLY A 155 -36.78 31.63 -9.58
CA GLY A 155 -37.25 30.90 -8.41
C GLY A 155 -37.07 29.37 -8.49
N GLU A 156 -36.34 28.87 -9.49
CA GLU A 156 -35.91 27.47 -9.59
C GLU A 156 -35.02 27.07 -8.43
N ARG A 157 -35.37 25.97 -7.79
CA ARG A 157 -34.47 25.24 -6.89
C ARG A 157 -33.85 24.08 -7.67
N SER A 158 -32.55 24.13 -7.87
CA SER A 158 -31.80 22.97 -8.38
C SER A 158 -31.51 21.98 -7.25
N TRP A 159 -31.75 20.69 -7.48
CA TRP A 159 -31.51 19.63 -6.52
C TRP A 159 -30.62 18.54 -7.15
N PRO A 160 -29.32 18.50 -6.81
CA PRO A 160 -28.40 17.52 -7.38
C PRO A 160 -28.71 16.13 -6.84
N VAL A 161 -28.93 15.17 -7.73
CA VAL A 161 -29.11 13.76 -7.38
C VAL A 161 -27.73 13.10 -7.28
N PRO A 162 -27.20 12.82 -6.07
CA PRO A 162 -25.89 12.22 -5.90
C PRO A 162 -25.90 10.76 -6.40
N PRO A 163 -24.77 10.11 -6.71
CA PRO A 163 -24.71 8.65 -6.82
C PRO A 163 -25.19 7.94 -5.54
N LEU A 164 -25.38 6.62 -5.58
CA LEU A 164 -25.76 5.87 -4.39
C LEU A 164 -24.56 5.71 -3.44
N GLU A 165 -24.81 5.92 -2.16
CA GLU A 165 -23.87 5.60 -1.08
C GLU A 165 -23.50 4.12 -1.07
N ARG A 166 -22.32 3.78 -0.56
CA ARG A 166 -21.74 2.42 -0.62
C ARG A 166 -22.73 1.33 -0.19
N ALA A 167 -23.46 1.55 0.90
CA ALA A 167 -24.44 0.59 1.41
C ALA A 167 -25.66 0.45 0.49
N ASP A 168 -26.15 1.56 -0.06
CA ASP A 168 -27.31 1.60 -0.92
C ASP A 168 -27.02 1.12 -2.35
N ALA A 169 -25.81 1.40 -2.86
CA ALA A 169 -25.29 0.84 -4.09
C ALA A 169 -25.22 -0.69 -4.01
N ALA A 170 -24.74 -1.23 -2.89
CA ALA A 170 -24.73 -2.67 -2.63
C ALA A 170 -26.16 -3.25 -2.55
N ARG A 171 -27.10 -2.56 -1.87
CA ARG A 171 -28.52 -2.97 -1.83
C ARG A 171 -29.14 -3.01 -3.22
N LEU A 172 -28.89 -1.99 -4.04
CA LEU A 172 -29.36 -1.98 -5.43
C LEU A 172 -28.74 -3.12 -6.23
N PHE A 173 -27.43 -3.36 -6.10
CA PHE A 173 -26.77 -4.48 -6.78
C PHE A 173 -27.43 -5.81 -6.43
N GLU A 174 -27.70 -6.06 -5.15
CA GLU A 174 -28.37 -7.28 -4.68
C GLU A 174 -29.78 -7.43 -5.24
N ASP A 175 -30.59 -6.38 -5.13
CA ASP A 175 -31.97 -6.34 -5.65
C ASP A 175 -32.00 -6.69 -7.15
N ARG A 176 -31.07 -6.10 -7.93
CA ARG A 176 -30.99 -6.31 -9.38
C ARG A 176 -30.40 -7.66 -9.75
N ALA A 177 -29.41 -8.14 -8.99
CA ALA A 177 -28.80 -9.44 -9.22
C ALA A 177 -29.80 -10.58 -8.95
N ARG A 178 -30.69 -10.44 -7.96
CA ARG A 178 -31.75 -11.42 -7.66
C ARG A 178 -32.73 -11.64 -8.82
N LEU A 179 -32.91 -10.66 -9.70
CA LEU A 179 -33.77 -10.80 -10.88
C LEU A 179 -33.20 -11.80 -11.91
N VAL A 180 -31.87 -11.98 -11.96
CA VAL A 180 -31.20 -12.88 -12.91
C VAL A 180 -30.56 -14.10 -12.24
N ALA A 181 -30.30 -14.01 -10.94
CA ALA A 181 -29.74 -15.06 -10.09
C ALA A 181 -30.54 -15.10 -8.77
N PRO A 182 -31.69 -15.79 -8.71
CA PRO A 182 -32.63 -15.71 -7.57
C PRO A 182 -32.06 -16.12 -6.21
N ALA A 183 -31.02 -16.96 -6.19
CA ALA A 183 -30.34 -17.39 -4.97
C ALA A 183 -29.22 -16.43 -4.51
N PHE A 184 -28.97 -15.34 -5.24
CA PHE A 184 -27.94 -14.38 -4.89
C PHE A 184 -28.37 -13.56 -3.68
N ALA A 185 -27.53 -13.58 -2.65
CA ALA A 185 -27.61 -12.68 -1.52
C ALA A 185 -26.22 -12.16 -1.17
N ILE A 186 -26.14 -10.93 -0.69
CA ILE A 186 -24.85 -10.40 -0.21
C ILE A 186 -24.51 -11.12 1.08
N THR A 187 -23.47 -11.94 1.01
CA THR A 187 -22.82 -12.57 2.16
C THR A 187 -21.58 -11.78 2.55
N ASP A 188 -21.00 -12.03 3.73
CA ASP A 188 -19.69 -11.48 4.10
C ASP A 188 -18.59 -11.87 3.10
N ALA A 189 -18.84 -12.85 2.22
CA ALA A 189 -17.95 -13.33 1.18
C ALA A 189 -18.04 -12.59 -0.15
N SER A 190 -19.22 -12.12 -0.49
CA SER A 190 -19.40 -11.28 -1.66
C SER A 190 -19.31 -9.80 -1.32
N ARG A 191 -19.34 -9.41 -0.03
CA ARG A 191 -19.40 -8.01 0.41
C ARG A 191 -18.30 -7.17 -0.23
N ASP A 192 -17.03 -7.56 -0.07
CA ASP A 192 -15.91 -6.76 -0.56
C ASP A 192 -15.92 -6.68 -2.09
N ALA A 193 -16.23 -7.78 -2.78
CA ALA A 193 -16.35 -7.80 -4.25
C ALA A 193 -17.55 -6.98 -4.75
N VAL A 194 -18.67 -6.95 -4.03
CA VAL A 194 -19.83 -6.10 -4.36
C VAL A 194 -19.49 -4.64 -4.11
N VAL A 195 -18.83 -4.34 -2.99
CA VAL A 195 -18.34 -2.98 -2.67
C VAL A 195 -17.38 -2.52 -3.77
N GLU A 196 -16.39 -3.34 -4.14
CA GLU A 196 -15.45 -3.04 -5.21
C GLU A 196 -16.16 -2.81 -6.55
N VAL A 197 -17.14 -3.64 -6.91
CA VAL A 197 -17.95 -3.44 -8.13
C VAL A 197 -18.72 -2.12 -8.05
N CYS A 198 -19.39 -1.83 -6.95
CA CYS A 198 -20.18 -0.60 -6.78
C CYS A 198 -19.30 0.64 -6.77
N GLU A 199 -18.11 0.58 -6.17
CA GLU A 199 -17.12 1.66 -6.15
C GLU A 199 -16.54 1.92 -7.54
N ARG A 200 -16.15 0.87 -8.27
CA ARG A 200 -15.66 1.00 -9.65
C ARG A 200 -16.74 1.51 -10.62
N LEU A 201 -18.01 1.33 -10.28
CA LEU A 201 -19.15 1.84 -11.04
C LEU A 201 -19.68 3.18 -10.50
N ASP A 202 -18.88 3.84 -9.65
CA ASP A 202 -19.13 5.19 -9.13
C ASP A 202 -20.47 5.32 -8.38
N GLY A 203 -21.03 4.23 -7.85
CA GLY A 203 -22.36 4.23 -7.23
C GLY A 203 -23.51 4.56 -8.20
N LEU A 204 -23.28 4.57 -9.52
CA LEU A 204 -24.29 4.95 -10.51
C LEU A 204 -25.35 3.84 -10.67
N PRO A 205 -26.64 4.11 -10.36
CA PRO A 205 -27.69 3.10 -10.41
C PRO A 205 -27.78 2.34 -11.73
N LEU A 206 -27.69 3.04 -12.87
CA LEU A 206 -27.75 2.39 -14.18
C LEU A 206 -26.55 1.46 -14.42
N ALA A 207 -25.34 1.87 -14.03
CA ALA A 207 -24.14 1.05 -14.19
C ALA A 207 -24.22 -0.20 -13.31
N ILE A 208 -24.69 -0.05 -12.08
CA ILE A 208 -24.96 -1.14 -11.13
C ILE A 208 -26.00 -2.11 -11.70
N GLU A 209 -27.10 -1.61 -12.28
CA GLU A 209 -28.13 -2.43 -12.92
C GLU A 209 -27.57 -3.26 -14.08
N LEU A 210 -26.75 -2.64 -14.93
CA LEU A 210 -26.10 -3.33 -16.04
C LEU A 210 -25.12 -4.39 -15.55
N ALA A 211 -24.32 -4.09 -14.54
CA ALA A 211 -23.36 -5.00 -13.94
C ALA A 211 -24.06 -6.20 -13.28
N ALA A 212 -25.12 -5.94 -12.49
CA ALA A 212 -25.92 -6.97 -11.86
C ALA A 212 -26.58 -7.90 -12.89
N ALA A 213 -27.00 -7.40 -14.05
CA ALA A 213 -27.53 -8.24 -15.12
C ALA A 213 -26.49 -9.25 -15.69
N ARG A 214 -25.19 -8.97 -15.54
CA ARG A 214 -24.09 -9.87 -15.94
C ARG A 214 -23.91 -11.05 -14.99
N MET A 215 -24.55 -11.02 -13.82
CA MET A 215 -24.53 -12.12 -12.83
C MET A 215 -25.14 -13.43 -13.36
N ARG A 216 -25.85 -13.38 -14.50
CA ARG A 216 -26.30 -14.57 -15.22
C ARG A 216 -25.14 -15.43 -15.75
N VAL A 217 -23.99 -14.82 -16.04
CA VAL A 217 -22.86 -15.47 -16.71
C VAL A 217 -21.52 -15.27 -16.00
N LEU A 218 -21.43 -14.29 -15.10
CA LEU A 218 -20.24 -13.99 -14.30
C LEU A 218 -20.57 -14.09 -12.81
N SER A 219 -19.65 -14.59 -11.99
CA SER A 219 -19.74 -14.37 -10.54
C SER A 219 -19.32 -12.94 -10.20
N VAL A 220 -19.73 -12.43 -9.04
CA VAL A 220 -19.39 -11.05 -8.63
C VAL A 220 -17.88 -10.81 -8.53
N GLY A 221 -17.10 -11.80 -8.07
CA GLY A 221 -15.63 -11.69 -8.06
C GLY A 221 -14.97 -11.82 -9.44
N GLN A 222 -15.67 -12.37 -10.44
CA GLN A 222 -15.23 -12.29 -11.84
C GLN A 222 -15.61 -10.97 -12.48
N LEU A 223 -16.74 -10.38 -12.07
CA LEU A 223 -17.18 -9.07 -12.48
C LEU A 223 -16.17 -8.01 -12.00
N ALA A 224 -15.85 -7.99 -10.70
CA ALA A 224 -14.86 -7.09 -10.08
C ALA A 224 -13.52 -7.08 -10.83
N ARG A 225 -12.91 -8.26 -11.02
CA ARG A 225 -11.60 -8.41 -11.70
C ARG A 225 -11.57 -8.02 -13.17
N ARG A 226 -12.73 -7.91 -13.82
CA ARG A 226 -12.77 -7.55 -15.24
C ARG A 226 -13.14 -6.09 -15.46
N LEU A 227 -13.61 -5.38 -14.43
CA LEU A 227 -13.96 -3.95 -14.50
C LEU A 227 -12.74 -3.04 -14.70
N ASP A 228 -11.56 -3.57 -15.00
CA ASP A 228 -10.44 -2.79 -15.55
C ASP A 228 -10.75 -2.28 -16.98
N ASP A 229 -11.67 -2.95 -17.68
CA ASP A 229 -12.32 -2.50 -18.92
C ASP A 229 -13.83 -2.49 -18.66
N VAL A 230 -14.31 -1.43 -18.01
CA VAL A 230 -15.71 -1.32 -17.55
C VAL A 230 -16.66 -1.50 -18.73
N PHE A 231 -16.34 -0.89 -19.87
CA PHE A 231 -17.17 -0.98 -21.06
C PHE A 231 -17.14 -2.38 -21.69
N GLY A 232 -15.98 -3.04 -21.79
CA GLY A 232 -15.87 -4.41 -22.33
C GLY A 232 -16.64 -5.44 -21.50
N VAL A 233 -16.66 -5.29 -20.17
CA VAL A 233 -17.40 -6.19 -19.27
C VAL A 233 -18.89 -6.00 -19.33
N LEU A 234 -19.33 -4.74 -19.35
CA LEU A 234 -20.76 -4.39 -19.45
C LEU A 234 -21.33 -4.70 -20.84
N THR A 235 -20.49 -4.83 -21.89
CA THR A 235 -20.91 -5.06 -23.29
C THR A 235 -20.72 -6.48 -23.81
N GLY A 236 -19.78 -7.27 -23.28
CA GLY A 236 -19.32 -8.53 -23.87
C GLY A 236 -20.24 -9.74 -23.67
N GLY A 237 -21.43 -9.80 -24.30
CA GLY A 237 -22.16 -11.08 -24.37
C GLY A 237 -23.54 -11.03 -25.04
N ALA A 238 -23.61 -11.67 -26.21
CA ALA A 238 -24.75 -11.90 -27.12
C ALA A 238 -24.99 -10.81 -28.19
N ARG A 239 -25.01 -11.26 -29.46
CA ARG A 239 -25.37 -10.51 -30.69
C ARG A 239 -26.84 -10.03 -30.73
N SER A 240 -27.46 -9.80 -29.57
CA SER A 240 -28.83 -9.31 -29.42
C SER A 240 -28.99 -8.56 -28.08
N ALA A 241 -28.04 -7.68 -27.76
CA ALA A 241 -28.12 -6.78 -26.62
C ALA A 241 -29.35 -5.83 -26.76
N PRO A 242 -30.32 -5.83 -25.82
CA PRO A 242 -31.46 -4.91 -25.87
C PRO A 242 -31.01 -3.44 -25.71
N ALA A 243 -31.82 -2.49 -26.23
CA ALA A 243 -31.62 -1.03 -26.35
C ALA A 243 -30.99 -0.24 -25.18
N ARG A 244 -30.80 -0.87 -24.02
CA ARG A 244 -30.25 -0.28 -22.78
C ARG A 244 -28.71 -0.21 -22.79
N HIS A 245 -28.04 -1.02 -23.63
CA HIS A 245 -26.57 -1.06 -23.74
C HIS A 245 -25.98 0.04 -24.63
N GLN A 246 -26.73 0.50 -25.64
CA GLN A 246 -26.42 1.79 -26.27
C GLN A 246 -26.53 2.90 -25.23
N ALA A 247 -27.44 2.80 -24.26
CA ALA A 247 -27.74 3.91 -23.37
C ALA A 247 -26.54 4.46 -22.57
N LEU A 248 -25.64 3.68 -21.93
CA LEU A 248 -24.57 4.29 -21.11
C LEU A 248 -23.45 4.95 -21.97
N ARG A 249 -22.90 4.23 -22.96
CA ARG A 249 -21.89 4.82 -23.86
C ARG A 249 -22.49 5.88 -24.78
N ALA A 250 -23.71 5.69 -25.30
CA ALA A 250 -24.43 6.73 -26.02
C ALA A 250 -24.82 7.91 -25.12
N THR A 251 -25.06 7.71 -23.82
CA THR A 251 -25.26 8.81 -22.86
C THR A 251 -23.99 9.64 -22.71
N LEU A 252 -22.82 8.99 -22.66
CA LEU A 252 -21.52 9.66 -22.61
C LEU A 252 -21.11 10.27 -23.97
N ASP A 253 -21.36 9.58 -25.08
CA ASP A 253 -21.16 10.10 -26.43
C ASP A 253 -22.05 11.33 -26.66
N TRP A 254 -23.32 11.27 -26.28
CA TRP A 254 -24.23 12.42 -26.34
C TRP A 254 -23.81 13.56 -25.39
N SER A 255 -23.43 13.26 -24.13
CA SER A 255 -22.87 14.26 -23.21
C SER A 255 -21.63 14.94 -23.80
N TYR A 256 -20.77 14.17 -24.46
CA TYR A 256 -19.54 14.66 -25.08
C TYR A 256 -19.82 15.45 -26.36
N GLU A 257 -20.84 15.06 -27.13
CA GLU A 257 -21.29 15.78 -28.32
C GLU A 257 -21.88 17.16 -27.99
N LEU A 258 -22.48 17.33 -26.80
CA LEU A 258 -22.95 18.62 -26.29
C LEU A 258 -21.83 19.54 -25.78
N LEU A 259 -20.60 19.05 -25.67
CA LEU A 259 -19.45 19.87 -25.33
C LEU A 259 -18.97 20.67 -26.54
N ASN A 260 -18.63 21.94 -26.33
CA ASN A 260 -17.93 22.71 -27.37
C ASN A 260 -16.47 22.25 -27.52
N GLY A 261 -15.78 22.76 -28.54
CA GLY A 261 -14.42 22.32 -28.88
C GLY A 261 -13.41 22.47 -27.74
N GLN A 262 -13.52 23.54 -26.93
CA GLN A 262 -12.63 23.78 -25.80
C GLN A 262 -12.95 22.85 -24.62
N GLU A 263 -14.22 22.65 -24.30
CA GLU A 263 -14.68 21.73 -23.26
C GLU A 263 -14.27 20.29 -23.57
N ARG A 264 -14.46 19.81 -24.81
CA ARG A 264 -13.98 18.48 -25.24
C ARG A 264 -12.46 18.34 -25.09
N THR A 265 -11.73 19.44 -25.25
CA THR A 265 -10.27 19.48 -25.16
C THR A 265 -9.78 19.38 -23.73
N VAL A 266 -10.34 20.17 -22.82
CA VAL A 266 -10.02 20.05 -21.40
C VAL A 266 -10.46 18.69 -20.87
N PHE A 267 -11.70 18.27 -21.16
CA PHE A 267 -12.26 16.98 -20.70
C PHE A 267 -11.35 15.79 -21.01
N ARG A 268 -10.90 15.62 -22.25
CA ARG A 268 -10.03 14.49 -22.63
C ARG A 268 -8.65 14.59 -21.97
N ARG A 269 -8.07 15.80 -21.84
CA ARG A 269 -6.74 15.98 -21.24
C ARG A 269 -6.73 15.70 -19.74
N LEU A 270 -7.82 15.97 -19.02
CA LEU A 270 -7.97 15.63 -17.61
C LEU A 270 -7.90 14.11 -17.34
N ALA A 271 -8.05 13.26 -18.36
CA ALA A 271 -8.00 11.81 -18.21
C ALA A 271 -6.64 11.27 -17.71
N VAL A 272 -5.58 12.09 -17.73
CA VAL A 272 -4.26 11.72 -17.21
C VAL A 272 -4.20 11.69 -15.68
N PHE A 273 -5.11 12.38 -14.99
CA PHE A 273 -5.18 12.37 -13.53
C PHE A 273 -5.75 11.05 -13.01
N VAL A 274 -5.12 10.50 -11.98
CA VAL A 274 -5.55 9.29 -11.29
C VAL A 274 -6.03 9.66 -9.90
N GLY A 275 -7.35 9.69 -9.73
CA GLY A 275 -7.99 10.18 -8.50
C GLY A 275 -8.50 11.61 -8.70
N GLY A 276 -8.31 12.46 -7.69
CA GLY A 276 -8.62 13.89 -7.77
C GLY A 276 -7.45 14.73 -8.28
N PHE A 277 -7.72 16.02 -8.49
CA PHE A 277 -6.71 17.02 -8.83
C PHE A 277 -7.17 18.42 -8.39
N THR A 278 -6.21 19.35 -8.29
CA THR A 278 -6.46 20.76 -7.94
C THR A 278 -6.56 21.64 -9.19
N LEU A 279 -7.09 22.86 -9.05
CA LEU A 279 -7.13 23.82 -10.16
C LEU A 279 -5.72 24.11 -10.74
N PRO A 280 -4.67 24.41 -9.94
CA PRO A 280 -3.34 24.63 -10.49
C PRO A 280 -2.80 23.43 -11.29
N ALA A 281 -3.09 22.20 -10.84
CA ALA A 281 -2.73 20.99 -11.56
C ALA A 281 -3.45 20.94 -12.92
N ALA A 282 -4.76 21.18 -12.94
CA ALA A 282 -5.56 21.20 -14.16
C ALA A 282 -5.10 22.27 -15.15
N GLU A 283 -4.74 23.46 -14.67
CA GLU A 283 -4.20 24.55 -15.49
C GLU A 283 -2.91 24.12 -16.17
N GLN A 284 -1.95 23.59 -15.42
CA GLN A 284 -0.66 23.17 -15.98
C GLN A 284 -0.80 21.99 -16.96
N VAL A 285 -1.73 21.07 -16.69
CA VAL A 285 -1.92 19.86 -17.50
C VAL A 285 -2.76 20.10 -18.76
N THR A 286 -3.68 21.05 -18.74
CA THR A 286 -4.65 21.23 -19.84
C THR A 286 -4.44 22.49 -20.68
N ALA A 287 -3.71 23.49 -20.19
CA ALA A 287 -3.53 24.78 -20.86
C ALA A 287 -2.44 24.77 -21.96
N PHE A 288 -2.68 24.03 -23.03
CA PHE A 288 -1.84 24.05 -24.24
C PHE A 288 -2.70 23.97 -25.51
N ARG A 289 -2.10 24.25 -26.69
CA ARG A 289 -2.78 24.18 -28.01
C ARG A 289 -4.18 24.84 -28.01
N GLY A 290 -4.23 26.14 -27.73
CA GLY A 290 -5.46 26.95 -27.86
C GLY A 290 -6.35 27.05 -26.62
N ILE A 291 -5.88 26.56 -25.46
CA ILE A 291 -6.48 26.80 -24.14
C ILE A 291 -5.49 27.60 -23.30
N ALA A 292 -5.89 28.78 -22.82
CA ALA A 292 -5.09 29.58 -21.88
C ALA A 292 -5.36 29.16 -20.43
N PRO A 293 -4.38 29.28 -19.49
CA PRO A 293 -4.57 28.88 -18.09
C PRO A 293 -5.80 29.51 -17.44
N GLY A 294 -6.00 30.82 -17.60
CA GLY A 294 -7.15 31.55 -17.05
C GLY A 294 -8.51 31.15 -17.63
N GLN A 295 -8.57 30.32 -18.68
CA GLN A 295 -9.83 29.76 -19.21
C GLN A 295 -10.19 28.42 -18.57
N VAL A 296 -9.24 27.75 -17.91
CA VAL A 296 -9.43 26.38 -17.42
C VAL A 296 -10.47 26.35 -16.31
N PHE A 297 -10.46 27.30 -15.37
CA PHE A 297 -11.49 27.39 -14.33
C PHE A 297 -12.91 27.42 -14.92
N ASP A 298 -13.19 28.32 -15.86
CA ASP A 298 -14.52 28.42 -16.52
C ASP A 298 -14.88 27.14 -17.30
N LEU A 299 -13.88 26.44 -17.85
CA LEU A 299 -14.09 25.17 -18.55
C LEU A 299 -14.38 24.02 -17.56
N LEU A 300 -13.70 23.97 -16.41
CA LEU A 300 -13.99 23.01 -15.34
C LEU A 300 -15.38 23.23 -14.76
N SER A 301 -15.77 24.49 -14.50
CA SER A 301 -17.11 24.85 -14.04
C SER A 301 -18.19 24.36 -15.00
N ARG A 302 -18.02 24.59 -16.31
CA ARG A 302 -18.96 24.09 -17.33
C ARG A 302 -19.00 22.56 -17.42
N LEU A 303 -17.88 21.87 -17.20
CA LEU A 303 -17.86 20.41 -17.12
C LEU A 303 -18.56 19.90 -15.85
N ALA A 304 -18.45 20.64 -14.74
CA ALA A 304 -19.14 20.33 -13.49
C ALA A 304 -20.66 20.58 -13.60
N ASP A 305 -21.09 21.68 -14.20
CA ASP A 305 -22.49 21.98 -14.50
C ASP A 305 -23.13 20.86 -15.33
N LYS A 306 -22.37 20.32 -16.30
CA LYS A 306 -22.77 19.18 -17.15
C LYS A 306 -22.59 17.82 -16.47
N SER A 307 -22.26 17.80 -15.17
CA SER A 307 -22.05 16.59 -14.36
C SER A 307 -21.00 15.62 -14.92
N LEU A 308 -20.04 16.11 -15.72
CA LEU A 308 -18.89 15.35 -16.21
C LEU A 308 -17.69 15.45 -15.27
N LEU A 309 -17.75 16.37 -14.30
CA LEU A 309 -16.73 16.62 -13.30
C LEU A 309 -17.42 16.82 -11.95
N GLN A 310 -16.89 16.21 -10.89
CA GLN A 310 -17.35 16.45 -9.52
C GLN A 310 -16.40 17.43 -8.82
N VAL A 311 -16.94 18.24 -7.93
CA VAL A 311 -16.17 19.19 -7.12
C VAL A 311 -16.46 18.88 -5.65
N ASP A 312 -15.41 18.59 -4.89
CA ASP A 312 -15.45 18.48 -3.44
C ASP A 312 -14.48 19.49 -2.84
N SER A 313 -15.02 20.51 -2.18
CA SER A 313 -14.27 21.62 -1.61
C SER A 313 -13.38 22.32 -2.66
N GLU A 314 -12.06 22.05 -2.65
CA GLU A 314 -11.08 22.62 -3.59
C GLU A 314 -10.54 21.59 -4.61
N ARG A 315 -11.09 20.36 -4.63
CA ARG A 315 -10.64 19.29 -5.52
C ARG A 315 -11.69 18.89 -6.54
N TYR A 316 -11.18 18.53 -7.71
CA TYR A 316 -11.96 18.08 -8.85
C TYR A 316 -11.74 16.59 -9.06
N HIS A 317 -12.82 15.90 -9.41
CA HIS A 317 -12.81 14.45 -9.62
C HIS A 317 -13.52 14.08 -10.91
N LEU A 318 -12.84 13.30 -11.75
CA LEU A 318 -13.50 12.54 -12.81
C LEU A 318 -13.90 11.20 -12.23
N LEU A 319 -15.20 10.89 -12.30
CA LEU A 319 -15.70 9.54 -12.02
C LEU A 319 -14.95 8.52 -12.88
N ALA A 320 -14.66 7.33 -12.34
CA ALA A 320 -13.76 6.38 -12.98
C ALA A 320 -14.22 6.03 -14.40
N THR A 321 -15.52 5.83 -14.58
CA THR A 321 -16.16 5.55 -15.88
C THR A 321 -16.05 6.71 -16.88
N ILE A 322 -16.18 7.95 -16.39
CA ILE A 322 -16.04 9.16 -17.20
C ILE A 322 -14.57 9.39 -17.58
N ARG A 323 -13.64 9.15 -16.65
CA ARG A 323 -12.20 9.24 -16.89
C ARG A 323 -11.75 8.24 -17.96
N GLU A 324 -12.20 6.99 -17.89
CA GLU A 324 -11.88 5.96 -18.89
C GLU A 324 -12.38 6.37 -20.28
N TYR A 325 -13.60 6.88 -20.36
CA TYR A 325 -14.14 7.45 -21.60
C TYR A 325 -13.34 8.67 -22.09
N ALA A 326 -12.94 9.57 -21.19
CA ALA A 326 -12.07 10.70 -21.51
C ALA A 326 -10.69 10.23 -22.03
N ALA A 327 -10.14 9.15 -21.47
CA ALA A 327 -8.88 8.55 -21.89
C ALA A 327 -8.97 7.94 -23.29
N ASP A 328 -10.10 7.30 -23.62
CA ASP A 328 -10.40 6.82 -24.99
C ASP A 328 -10.37 7.98 -25.99
N LYS A 329 -11.04 9.09 -25.66
CA LYS A 329 -11.04 10.29 -26.52
C LYS A 329 -9.67 10.97 -26.58
N LEU A 330 -8.89 10.92 -25.50
CA LEU A 330 -7.52 11.41 -25.48
C LEU A 330 -6.58 10.54 -26.31
N ALA A 331 -6.81 9.23 -26.39
CA ALA A 331 -6.03 8.36 -27.26
C ALA A 331 -6.33 8.59 -28.76
N GLN A 332 -7.55 9.05 -29.08
CA GLN A 332 -7.98 9.41 -30.43
C GLN A 332 -7.50 10.81 -30.86
N ALA A 333 -7.25 11.70 -29.90
CA ALA A 333 -6.65 13.00 -30.13
C ALA A 333 -5.13 12.89 -29.99
N ASP A 334 -4.34 13.31 -30.97
CA ASP A 334 -2.86 13.26 -30.94
C ASP A 334 -2.24 14.28 -29.94
N GLU A 335 -2.59 14.11 -28.67
CA GLU A 335 -2.31 14.99 -27.53
C GLU A 335 -1.99 14.22 -26.24
N ARG A 336 -2.19 12.88 -26.23
CA ARG A 336 -1.99 12.02 -25.05
C ARG A 336 -0.61 12.18 -24.42
N ASP A 337 0.43 12.17 -25.25
CA ASP A 337 1.81 12.28 -24.78
C ASP A 337 2.12 13.66 -24.21
N GLN A 338 1.61 14.73 -24.84
CA GLN A 338 1.78 16.09 -24.35
C GLN A 338 1.07 16.30 -23.00
N ALA A 339 -0.15 15.79 -22.83
CA ALA A 339 -0.87 15.86 -21.56
C ALA A 339 -0.15 15.08 -20.44
N ARG A 340 0.40 13.89 -20.75
CA ARG A 340 1.19 13.10 -19.79
C ARG A 340 2.52 13.75 -19.41
N ARG A 341 3.21 14.42 -20.35
CA ARG A 341 4.41 15.21 -20.04
C ARG A 341 4.09 16.42 -19.15
N ALA A 342 2.97 17.10 -19.38
CA ALA A 342 2.55 18.20 -18.53
C ALA A 342 2.19 17.72 -17.11
N HIS A 343 1.51 16.56 -17.00
CA HIS A 343 1.23 15.90 -15.72
C HIS A 343 2.51 15.50 -14.98
N LEU A 344 3.46 14.88 -15.68
CA LEU A 344 4.78 14.55 -15.13
C LEU A 344 5.51 15.81 -14.62
N ALA A 345 5.51 16.90 -15.39
CA ALA A 345 6.15 18.15 -14.98
C ALA A 345 5.51 18.74 -13.71
N HIS A 346 4.18 18.75 -13.62
CA HIS A 346 3.46 19.22 -12.44
C HIS A 346 3.83 18.40 -11.20
N TYR A 347 3.72 17.06 -11.29
CA TYR A 347 3.96 16.19 -10.13
C TYR A 347 5.44 16.02 -9.77
N THR A 348 6.36 16.30 -10.70
CA THR A 348 7.78 16.48 -10.37
C THR A 348 7.97 17.72 -9.48
N GLY A 349 7.38 18.86 -9.87
CA GLY A 349 7.46 20.10 -9.06
C GLY A 349 6.77 19.95 -7.70
N PHE A 350 5.59 19.31 -7.67
CA PHE A 350 4.90 19.01 -6.41
C PHE A 350 5.74 18.15 -5.48
N ALA A 351 6.38 17.08 -5.99
CA ALA A 351 7.19 16.20 -5.16
C ALA A 351 8.42 16.93 -4.58
N GLU A 352 9.05 17.82 -5.34
CA GLU A 352 10.18 18.63 -4.87
C GLU A 352 9.75 19.63 -3.79
N GLU A 353 8.65 20.37 -4.01
CA GLU A 353 8.10 21.29 -3.02
C GLU A 353 7.71 20.56 -1.72
N ALA A 354 6.98 19.44 -1.84
CA ALA A 354 6.56 18.65 -0.69
C ALA A 354 7.76 18.01 0.03
N GLY A 355 8.75 17.52 -0.72
CA GLY A 355 9.97 16.93 -0.16
C GLY A 355 10.75 17.94 0.68
N ASP A 356 10.98 19.14 0.15
CA ASP A 356 11.69 20.21 0.85
C ASP A 356 10.93 20.69 2.10
N SER A 357 9.60 20.83 1.98
CA SER A 357 8.73 21.18 3.10
C SER A 357 8.79 20.14 4.22
N ILE A 358 8.62 18.84 3.89
CA ILE A 358 8.62 17.74 4.87
C ILE A 358 9.98 17.56 5.54
N GLU A 359 11.09 17.80 4.83
CA GLU A 359 12.44 17.67 5.40
C GLU A 359 12.75 18.74 6.45
N HIS A 360 12.18 19.93 6.31
CA HIS A 360 12.46 21.08 7.19
C HIS A 360 11.26 21.53 8.04
N ALA A 361 10.11 20.86 7.96
CA ALA A 361 8.91 21.24 8.67
C ALA A 361 9.10 21.15 10.19
N ALA A 362 8.69 22.21 10.89
CA ALA A 362 8.40 22.13 12.31
C ALA A 362 7.18 21.22 12.55
N ALA A 363 7.00 20.73 13.79
CA ALA A 363 5.85 19.88 14.14
C ALA A 363 4.49 20.52 13.78
N ALA A 364 4.40 21.85 13.79
CA ALA A 364 3.24 22.59 13.30
C ALA A 364 3.25 22.62 11.75
N GLY A 365 2.31 21.92 11.13
CA GLY A 365 2.11 21.90 9.67
C GLY A 365 2.57 20.62 8.96
N LEU A 366 3.45 19.82 9.59
CA LEU A 366 3.91 18.54 9.04
C LEU A 366 2.75 17.60 8.69
N GLU A 367 1.75 17.45 9.57
CA GLU A 367 0.61 16.57 9.31
C GLU A 367 -0.18 16.98 8.06
N ALA A 368 -0.37 18.29 7.85
CA ALA A 368 -1.08 18.81 6.69
C ALA A 368 -0.31 18.55 5.38
N GLU A 369 1.03 18.65 5.41
CA GLU A 369 1.88 18.30 4.26
C GLU A 369 1.86 16.80 3.97
N LEU A 370 1.88 15.95 5.00
CA LEU A 370 1.75 14.50 4.82
C LEU A 370 0.37 14.15 4.23
N ASP A 371 -0.72 14.77 4.69
CA ASP A 371 -2.07 14.62 4.14
C ASP A 371 -2.13 15.06 2.68
N ARG A 372 -1.44 16.15 2.34
CA ARG A 372 -1.35 16.67 0.97
C ARG A 372 -0.64 15.66 0.05
N VAL A 373 0.43 15.01 0.49
CA VAL A 373 1.09 13.95 -0.29
C VAL A 373 0.22 12.68 -0.40
N ASP A 374 -0.49 12.28 0.65
CA ASP A 374 -1.42 11.14 0.61
C ASP A 374 -2.50 11.32 -0.45
N GLN A 375 -3.03 12.54 -0.55
CA GLN A 375 -4.04 12.93 -1.52
C GLN A 375 -3.56 12.89 -2.98
N GLU A 376 -2.24 12.98 -3.22
CA GLU A 376 -1.62 12.99 -4.54
C GLU A 376 -0.84 11.70 -4.85
N ARG A 377 -0.78 10.72 -3.93
CA ARG A 377 0.00 9.48 -4.09
C ARG A 377 -0.32 8.73 -5.38
N ALA A 378 -1.59 8.66 -5.77
CA ALA A 378 -2.02 8.00 -7.01
C ALA A 378 -1.51 8.73 -8.28
N ASN A 379 -1.47 10.06 -8.24
CA ASN A 379 -0.90 10.87 -9.32
C ASN A 379 0.63 10.80 -9.36
N LEU A 380 1.31 10.80 -8.20
CA LEU A 380 2.76 10.61 -8.09
C LEU A 380 3.19 9.25 -8.67
N ARG A 381 2.42 8.19 -8.36
CA ARG A 381 2.62 6.86 -8.96
C ARG A 381 2.47 6.91 -10.48
N ALA A 382 1.37 7.48 -10.99
CA ALA A 382 1.10 7.57 -12.42
C ALA A 382 2.17 8.37 -13.18
N ALA A 383 2.65 9.48 -12.59
CA ALA A 383 3.74 10.28 -13.13
C ALA A 383 5.06 9.47 -13.19
N THR A 384 5.40 8.78 -12.10
CA THR A 384 6.60 7.93 -12.04
C THR A 384 6.55 6.79 -13.05
N GLU A 385 5.42 6.10 -13.18
CA GLU A 385 5.21 5.03 -14.17
C GLU A 385 5.34 5.56 -15.60
N TYR A 386 4.81 6.76 -15.89
CA TYR A 386 4.95 7.38 -17.20
C TYR A 386 6.41 7.77 -17.50
N ALA A 387 7.11 8.40 -16.56
CA ALA A 387 8.52 8.78 -16.70
C ALA A 387 9.40 7.57 -17.03
N ARG A 388 9.15 6.44 -16.35
CA ARG A 388 9.86 5.19 -16.63
C ARG A 388 9.50 4.61 -17.99
N GLY A 389 8.22 4.58 -18.34
CA GLY A 389 7.75 4.10 -19.64
C GLY A 389 8.24 4.93 -20.83
N SER A 390 8.51 6.22 -20.64
CA SER A 390 9.08 7.12 -21.65
C SER A 390 10.61 7.14 -21.68
N GLY A 391 11.28 6.49 -20.72
CA GLY A 391 12.74 6.49 -20.57
C GLY A 391 13.30 7.75 -19.89
N ASP A 392 12.47 8.60 -19.30
CA ASP A 392 12.89 9.79 -18.53
C ASP A 392 13.21 9.41 -17.08
N ALA A 393 14.33 8.71 -16.90
CA ALA A 393 14.79 8.29 -15.57
C ALA A 393 15.10 9.48 -14.64
N VAL A 394 15.43 10.65 -15.20
CA VAL A 394 15.71 11.86 -14.41
C VAL A 394 14.45 12.35 -13.72
N ALA A 395 13.33 12.46 -14.45
CA ALA A 395 12.06 12.86 -13.84
C ALA A 395 11.57 11.84 -12.81
N ALA A 396 11.72 10.54 -13.07
CA ALA A 396 11.38 9.50 -12.11
C ALA A 396 12.17 9.65 -10.79
N LEU A 397 13.49 9.85 -10.86
CA LEU A 397 14.35 10.05 -9.70
C LEU A 397 14.03 11.35 -8.93
N ARG A 398 13.70 12.44 -9.65
CA ARG A 398 13.28 13.72 -9.04
C ARG A 398 11.99 13.60 -8.25
N ILE A 399 11.08 12.69 -8.62
CA ILE A 399 9.88 12.39 -7.83
C ILE A 399 10.23 11.49 -6.64
N VAL A 400 10.72 10.27 -6.91
CA VAL A 400 10.81 9.24 -5.87
C VAL A 400 11.85 9.58 -4.80
N GLY A 401 12.93 10.31 -5.15
CA GLY A 401 13.97 10.74 -4.21
C GLY A 401 13.46 11.69 -3.11
N GLN A 402 12.29 12.31 -3.30
CA GLN A 402 11.67 13.23 -2.33
C GLN A 402 10.80 12.51 -1.30
N LEU A 403 10.40 11.27 -1.59
CA LEU A 403 9.36 10.58 -0.83
C LEU A 403 9.89 9.79 0.37
N GLY A 404 11.20 9.82 0.65
CA GLY A 404 11.83 9.01 1.69
C GLY A 404 11.31 9.32 3.10
N ARG A 405 11.31 10.59 3.50
CA ARG A 405 10.82 11.02 4.81
C ARG A 405 9.30 10.86 4.95
N TYR A 406 8.54 11.19 3.91
CA TYR A 406 7.11 10.91 3.82
C TYR A 406 6.82 9.41 4.06
N ALA A 407 7.52 8.52 3.35
CA ALA A 407 7.33 7.09 3.47
C ALA A 407 7.66 6.57 4.88
N TYR A 408 8.70 7.12 5.52
CA TYR A 408 9.01 6.85 6.93
C TYR A 408 7.85 7.23 7.85
N LEU A 409 7.36 8.47 7.76
CA LEU A 409 6.34 8.98 8.67
C LEU A 409 4.96 8.32 8.46
N ARG A 410 4.61 7.96 7.22
CA ARG A 410 3.33 7.30 6.88
C ARG A 410 3.36 5.77 6.88
N GLY A 411 4.53 5.15 7.06
CA GLY A 411 4.66 3.69 7.03
C GLY A 411 4.66 3.06 5.63
N HIS A 412 4.81 3.84 4.56
CA HIS A 412 4.79 3.37 3.16
C HIS A 412 6.14 2.82 2.68
N TYR A 413 6.81 2.01 3.52
CA TYR A 413 8.20 1.62 3.30
C TYR A 413 8.40 0.79 2.04
N ARG A 414 7.56 -0.23 1.80
CA ARG A 414 7.75 -1.18 0.67
C ARG A 414 7.47 -0.51 -0.66
N GLU A 415 6.31 0.12 -0.79
CA GLU A 415 5.85 0.74 -2.04
C GLU A 415 6.84 1.80 -2.54
N VAL A 416 7.22 2.75 -1.67
CA VAL A 416 8.11 3.84 -2.07
C VAL A 416 9.54 3.33 -2.30
N ARG A 417 10.01 2.35 -1.52
CA ARG A 417 11.29 1.68 -1.76
C ARG A 417 11.33 1.02 -3.15
N GLU A 418 10.27 0.32 -3.54
CA GLU A 418 10.18 -0.31 -4.86
C GLU A 418 10.24 0.72 -5.98
N TRP A 419 9.59 1.88 -5.82
CA TRP A 419 9.66 2.97 -6.80
C TRP A 419 11.07 3.56 -6.91
N MET A 420 11.74 3.78 -5.78
CA MET A 420 13.13 4.26 -5.74
C MET A 420 14.09 3.27 -6.40
N ASP A 421 14.02 1.99 -6.03
CA ASP A 421 14.87 0.93 -6.57
C ASP A 421 14.73 0.82 -8.09
N GLN A 422 13.49 0.87 -8.56
CA GLN A 422 13.18 0.80 -9.98
C GLN A 422 13.66 2.04 -10.76
N ALA A 423 13.48 3.24 -10.21
CA ALA A 423 13.98 4.47 -10.86
C ALA A 423 15.52 4.50 -10.95
N VAL A 424 16.22 3.99 -9.93
CA VAL A 424 17.68 3.87 -9.94
C VAL A 424 18.15 2.84 -10.98
N ALA A 425 17.46 1.69 -11.08
CA ALA A 425 17.79 0.64 -12.03
C ALA A 425 17.57 1.07 -13.49
N ASP A 426 16.49 1.83 -13.75
CA ASP A 426 16.16 2.32 -15.09
C ASP A 426 17.08 3.49 -15.54
N GLY A 427 17.81 4.12 -14.61
CA GLY A 427 18.62 5.32 -14.84
C GLY A 427 20.10 5.22 -14.48
N PRO A 428 20.88 4.24 -14.97
CA PRO A 428 22.30 4.11 -14.60
C PRO A 428 23.15 5.32 -15.02
N GLY A 429 22.74 6.06 -16.06
CA GLY A 429 23.38 7.29 -16.54
C GLY A 429 22.74 8.59 -16.06
N ALA A 430 21.75 8.55 -15.16
CA ALA A 430 21.15 9.74 -14.59
C ALA A 430 22.15 10.48 -13.66
N PRO A 431 21.92 11.78 -13.38
CA PRO A 431 22.80 12.56 -12.51
C PRO A 431 23.09 11.86 -11.17
N PRO A 432 24.37 11.77 -10.74
CA PRO A 432 24.77 11.04 -9.55
C PRO A 432 24.09 11.53 -8.27
N GLU A 433 23.75 12.81 -8.17
CA GLU A 433 23.10 13.43 -7.01
C GLU A 433 21.69 12.84 -6.80
N LEU A 434 20.92 12.71 -7.88
CA LEU A 434 19.57 12.15 -7.85
C LEU A 434 19.58 10.66 -7.52
N ARG A 435 20.56 9.92 -8.08
CA ARG A 435 20.76 8.50 -7.79
C ARG A 435 21.16 8.28 -6.34
N ALA A 436 22.08 9.09 -5.80
CA ALA A 436 22.53 9.03 -4.42
C ALA A 436 21.36 9.25 -3.45
N ARG A 437 20.52 10.27 -3.70
CA ARG A 437 19.33 10.55 -2.88
C ARG A 437 18.33 9.40 -2.86
N ALA A 438 18.01 8.84 -4.03
CA ALA A 438 17.09 7.70 -4.13
C ALA A 438 17.66 6.42 -3.48
N LEU A 439 18.95 6.15 -3.66
CA LEU A 439 19.64 5.03 -3.00
C LEU A 439 19.67 5.19 -1.47
N TYR A 440 19.95 6.39 -0.98
CA TYR A 440 19.92 6.70 0.46
C TYR A 440 18.51 6.50 1.04
N GLY A 441 17.48 7.06 0.40
CA GLY A 441 16.09 6.88 0.80
C GLY A 441 15.68 5.41 0.82
N SER A 442 15.97 4.67 -0.26
CA SER A 442 15.67 3.24 -0.36
C SER A 442 16.42 2.41 0.69
N GLY A 443 17.69 2.71 0.94
CA GLY A 443 18.50 2.08 1.97
C GLY A 443 17.95 2.29 3.38
N ARG A 444 17.49 3.51 3.69
CA ARG A 444 16.83 3.83 4.96
C ARG A 444 15.50 3.07 5.13
N LEU A 445 14.66 3.03 4.10
CA LEU A 445 13.40 2.29 4.16
C LEU A 445 13.63 0.77 4.30
N ALA A 446 14.66 0.22 3.64
CA ALA A 446 15.07 -1.17 3.83
C ALA A 446 15.54 -1.45 5.27
N TYR A 447 16.32 -0.53 5.85
CA TYR A 447 16.73 -0.58 7.26
C TYR A 447 15.52 -0.65 8.20
N LEU A 448 14.53 0.24 8.02
CA LEU A 448 13.31 0.29 8.83
C LEU A 448 12.44 -0.98 8.70
N GLN A 449 12.58 -1.73 7.60
CA GLN A 449 11.95 -3.04 7.41
C GLN A 449 12.75 -4.20 8.04
N CYS A 450 13.86 -3.90 8.73
CA CYS A 450 14.88 -4.83 9.20
C CYS A 450 15.46 -5.71 8.07
N ASP A 451 15.54 -5.16 6.85
CA ASP A 451 16.14 -5.80 5.68
C ASP A 451 17.57 -5.30 5.49
N TYR A 452 18.42 -5.63 6.45
CA TYR A 452 19.70 -4.97 6.66
C TYR A 452 20.71 -5.13 5.53
N GLU A 453 20.75 -6.31 4.90
CA GLU A 453 21.72 -6.62 3.85
C GLU A 453 21.42 -5.77 2.57
N PRO A 454 20.17 -5.74 2.08
CA PRO A 454 19.72 -4.75 1.09
C PRO A 454 19.91 -3.29 1.50
N ALA A 455 19.74 -2.95 2.78
CA ALA A 455 19.97 -1.59 3.29
C ALA A 455 21.44 -1.17 3.15
N VAL A 456 22.38 -2.01 3.62
CA VAL A 456 23.83 -1.75 3.55
C VAL A 456 24.25 -1.54 2.10
N ARG A 457 23.86 -2.42 1.16
CA ARG A 457 24.24 -2.26 -0.25
C ARG A 457 23.83 -0.91 -0.85
N ARG A 458 22.61 -0.46 -0.54
CA ARG A 458 22.08 0.82 -1.05
C ARG A 458 22.75 2.02 -0.39
N LEU A 459 22.95 1.96 0.93
CA LEU A 459 23.59 3.03 1.68
C LEU A 459 25.08 3.17 1.33
N ASP A 460 25.79 2.05 1.11
CA ASP A 460 27.17 2.08 0.63
C ASP A 460 27.25 2.67 -0.79
N ALA A 461 26.33 2.31 -1.68
CA ALA A 461 26.24 2.88 -3.03
C ALA A 461 25.98 4.40 -2.99
N ALA A 462 25.07 4.86 -2.13
CA ALA A 462 24.82 6.28 -1.91
C ALA A 462 26.03 6.99 -1.32
N LEU A 463 26.68 6.39 -0.31
CA LEU A 463 27.89 6.93 0.34
C LEU A 463 29.02 7.14 -0.67
N LEU A 464 29.21 6.20 -1.59
CA LEU A 464 30.20 6.31 -2.65
C LEU A 464 29.91 7.50 -3.58
N LEU A 465 28.66 7.64 -4.03
CA LEU A 465 28.25 8.77 -4.88
C LEU A 465 28.40 10.11 -4.14
N TYR A 466 27.97 10.21 -2.89
CA TYR A 466 28.12 11.44 -2.11
C TYR A 466 29.59 11.83 -1.87
N ARG A 467 30.48 10.85 -1.67
CA ARG A 467 31.92 11.10 -1.59
C ARG A 467 32.51 11.57 -2.92
N GLU A 468 32.10 10.98 -4.05
CA GLU A 468 32.52 11.43 -5.39
C GLU A 468 32.05 12.86 -5.69
N LEU A 469 30.88 13.22 -5.18
CA LEU A 469 30.29 14.55 -5.26
C LEU A 469 30.91 15.58 -4.30
N ALA A 470 31.77 15.13 -3.38
CA ALA A 470 32.24 15.94 -2.25
C ALA A 470 31.09 16.57 -1.44
N ASP A 471 29.99 15.83 -1.30
CA ASP A 471 28.84 16.20 -0.47
C ASP A 471 29.02 15.61 0.95
N ASP A 472 29.59 16.42 1.84
CA ASP A 472 29.84 16.04 3.23
C ASP A 472 28.55 15.76 4.00
N ALA A 473 27.45 16.47 3.69
CA ALA A 473 26.16 16.27 4.35
C ALA A 473 25.54 14.93 3.95
N GLY A 474 25.50 14.62 2.66
CA GLY A 474 25.05 13.32 2.15
C GLY A 474 25.92 12.16 2.63
N THR A 475 27.24 12.38 2.71
CA THR A 475 28.20 11.42 3.27
C THR A 475 27.93 11.15 4.76
N ALA A 476 27.76 12.21 5.56
CA ALA A 476 27.42 12.09 6.97
C ALA A 476 26.11 11.33 7.15
N ALA A 477 25.05 11.69 6.42
CA ALA A 477 23.75 11.02 6.48
C ALA A 477 23.84 9.51 6.19
N CYS A 478 24.60 9.11 5.17
CA CYS A 478 24.83 7.70 4.87
C CYS A 478 25.58 6.96 5.99
N LEU A 479 26.62 7.60 6.56
CA LEU A 479 27.37 7.03 7.70
C LEU A 479 26.47 6.86 8.93
N GLN A 480 25.60 7.83 9.24
CA GLN A 480 24.63 7.72 10.33
C GLN A 480 23.66 6.56 10.12
N ALA A 481 23.13 6.40 8.90
CA ALA A 481 22.24 5.29 8.55
C ALA A 481 22.94 3.93 8.63
N LEU A 482 24.15 3.80 8.09
CA LEU A 482 24.99 2.60 8.19
C LEU A 482 25.35 2.29 9.65
N GLY A 483 25.60 3.32 10.46
CA GLY A 483 25.84 3.19 11.89
C GLY A 483 24.64 2.60 12.62
N SER A 484 23.42 3.04 12.28
CA SER A 484 22.18 2.47 12.80
C SER A 484 21.96 1.02 12.37
N VAL A 485 22.23 0.67 11.11
CA VAL A 485 22.18 -0.73 10.65
C VAL A 485 23.19 -1.60 11.41
N ALA A 486 24.42 -1.10 11.59
CA ALA A 486 25.47 -1.79 12.33
C ALA A 486 25.07 -1.99 13.81
N ARG A 487 24.44 -0.99 14.44
CA ARG A 487 23.89 -1.08 15.80
C ARG A 487 22.86 -2.20 15.90
N GLU A 488 21.90 -2.24 14.97
CA GLU A 488 20.85 -3.27 15.02
C GLU A 488 21.36 -4.68 14.74
N GLN A 489 22.43 -4.84 13.98
CA GLN A 489 23.11 -6.12 13.79
C GLN A 489 24.08 -6.49 14.95
N GLY A 490 24.13 -5.70 16.02
CA GLY A 490 25.02 -5.92 17.16
C GLY A 490 26.49 -5.59 16.90
N ARG A 491 26.82 -4.92 15.79
CA ARG A 491 28.16 -4.46 15.42
C ARG A 491 28.46 -3.10 16.07
N TYR A 492 28.31 -3.01 17.40
CA TYR A 492 28.33 -1.73 18.13
C TYR A 492 29.62 -0.93 17.98
N VAL A 493 30.79 -1.60 17.94
CA VAL A 493 32.08 -0.90 17.70
C VAL A 493 32.10 -0.24 16.33
N ARG A 494 31.61 -0.94 15.30
CA ARG A 494 31.52 -0.39 13.93
C ARG A 494 30.50 0.75 13.86
N SER A 495 29.37 0.62 14.56
CA SER A 495 28.37 1.69 14.69
C SER A 495 28.99 2.94 15.29
N GLY A 496 29.70 2.85 16.42
CA GLY A 496 30.41 3.98 17.02
C GLY A 496 31.37 4.67 16.06
N GLN A 497 32.23 3.91 15.36
CA GLN A 497 33.16 4.45 14.37
C GLN A 497 32.47 5.22 13.24
N LEU A 498 31.33 4.70 12.74
CA LEU A 498 30.56 5.34 11.67
C LEU A 498 29.92 6.65 12.17
N HIS A 499 29.36 6.64 13.37
CA HIS A 499 28.77 7.85 13.98
C HIS A 499 29.83 8.91 14.31
N GLU A 500 31.03 8.52 14.76
CA GLU A 500 32.17 9.42 14.98
C GLU A 500 32.69 10.05 13.67
N GLU A 501 32.77 9.27 12.58
CA GLU A 501 33.13 9.81 11.27
C GLU A 501 32.09 10.79 10.77
N GLY A 502 30.79 10.43 10.87
CA GLY A 502 29.69 11.32 10.50
C GLY A 502 29.64 12.59 11.37
N LEU A 503 29.96 12.51 12.66
CA LEU A 503 30.07 13.66 13.56
C LEU A 503 31.12 14.66 13.07
N ARG A 504 32.31 14.17 12.70
CA ARG A 504 33.39 15.03 12.19
C ARG A 504 32.99 15.74 10.90
N LEU A 505 32.27 15.06 10.01
CA LEU A 505 31.78 15.66 8.76
C LEU A 505 30.68 16.69 9.02
N ALA A 506 29.72 16.39 9.90
CA ALA A 506 28.68 17.33 10.29
C ALA A 506 29.27 18.62 10.89
N GLN A 507 30.27 18.47 11.77
CA GLN A 507 31.00 19.60 12.36
C GLN A 507 31.77 20.42 11.31
N ALA A 508 32.43 19.75 10.36
CA ALA A 508 33.14 20.43 9.28
C ALA A 508 32.18 21.19 8.34
N ALA A 509 30.99 20.64 8.10
CA ALA A 509 29.93 21.26 7.30
C ALA A 509 29.15 22.36 8.04
N GLY A 510 29.30 22.45 9.38
CA GLY A 510 28.50 23.35 10.21
C GLY A 510 27.03 22.94 10.33
N ASP A 511 26.71 21.67 10.05
CA ASP A 511 25.36 21.12 10.15
C ASP A 511 25.05 20.74 11.61
N GLN A 512 24.42 21.68 12.32
CA GLN A 512 24.09 21.51 13.74
C GLN A 512 23.08 20.38 14.00
N TRP A 513 22.19 20.11 13.04
CA TRP A 513 21.19 19.06 13.18
C TRP A 513 21.83 17.68 13.03
N ALA A 514 22.70 17.51 12.03
CA ALA A 514 23.45 16.28 11.84
C ALA A 514 24.44 16.03 12.99
N GLU A 515 25.05 17.08 13.54
CA GLU A 515 25.91 17.01 14.72
C GLU A 515 25.13 16.54 15.97
N ALA A 516 23.96 17.15 16.24
CA ALA A 516 23.08 16.74 17.33
C ALA A 516 22.63 15.27 17.20
N SER A 517 22.26 14.88 15.98
CA SER A 517 21.88 13.49 15.65
C SER A 517 23.03 12.52 15.91
N ALA A 518 24.25 12.85 15.48
CA ALA A 518 25.42 12.02 15.69
C ALA A 518 25.72 11.81 17.18
N HIS A 519 25.62 12.87 18.01
CA HIS A 519 25.70 12.74 19.46
C HIS A 519 24.63 11.82 20.03
N GLY A 520 23.38 11.93 19.56
CA GLY A 520 22.29 11.05 19.97
C GLY A 520 22.58 9.58 19.65
N TYR A 521 23.05 9.29 18.44
CA TYR A 521 23.42 7.93 18.02
C TYR A 521 24.62 7.37 18.81
N LEU A 522 25.64 8.20 19.08
CA LEU A 522 26.78 7.83 19.93
C LEU A 522 26.34 7.52 21.36
N GLY A 523 25.40 8.29 21.89
CA GLY A 523 24.79 8.04 23.18
C GLY A 523 24.06 6.70 23.23
N PHE A 524 23.24 6.41 22.22
CA PHE A 524 22.50 5.15 22.11
C PHE A 524 23.46 3.95 22.00
N VAL A 525 24.44 3.96 21.08
CA VAL A 525 25.36 2.83 20.94
C VAL A 525 26.20 2.61 22.20
N SER A 526 26.60 3.69 22.88
CA SER A 526 27.33 3.62 24.16
C SER A 526 26.49 2.97 25.25
N TRP A 527 25.20 3.29 25.33
CA TRP A 527 24.27 2.63 26.26
C TRP A 527 24.20 1.13 25.98
N LEU A 528 24.02 0.71 24.72
CA LEU A 528 23.93 -0.71 24.37
C LEU A 528 25.21 -1.50 24.71
N GLN A 529 26.37 -0.84 24.65
CA GLN A 529 27.65 -1.40 25.07
C GLN A 529 27.83 -1.44 26.61
N GLY A 530 26.98 -0.75 27.37
CA GLY A 530 27.07 -0.63 28.83
C GLY A 530 27.92 0.55 29.32
N ASN A 531 28.38 1.42 28.43
CA ASN A 531 29.15 2.62 28.77
C ASN A 531 28.20 3.77 29.18
N LEU A 532 27.57 3.64 30.35
CA LEU A 532 26.49 4.53 30.79
C LEU A 532 26.93 6.00 30.96
N GLU A 533 28.16 6.24 31.41
CA GLU A 533 28.70 7.60 31.58
C GLU A 533 28.81 8.32 30.23
N LEU A 534 29.41 7.65 29.23
CA LEU A 534 29.53 8.18 27.88
C LEU A 534 28.14 8.38 27.26
N ALA A 535 27.25 7.39 27.42
CA ALA A 535 25.87 7.48 26.95
C ALA A 535 25.14 8.72 27.47
N ALA A 536 25.20 8.97 28.78
CA ALA A 536 24.57 10.13 29.41
C ALA A 536 25.17 11.44 28.91
N SER A 537 26.50 11.51 28.75
CA SER A 537 27.17 12.72 28.27
C SER A 537 26.79 13.08 26.83
N GLU A 538 26.76 12.09 25.93
CA GLU A 538 26.45 12.33 24.51
C GLU A 538 24.95 12.62 24.32
N CYS A 539 24.06 11.91 25.02
CA CYS A 539 22.62 12.21 24.94
C CYS A 539 22.26 13.59 25.51
N THR A 540 23.00 14.07 26.53
CA THR A 540 22.81 15.40 27.11
C THR A 540 23.23 16.50 26.13
N ARG A 541 24.32 16.31 25.39
CA ARG A 541 24.73 17.22 24.30
C ARG A 541 23.68 17.25 23.20
N ALA A 542 23.24 16.08 22.73
CA ALA A 542 22.19 15.97 21.72
C ALA A 542 20.90 16.69 22.16
N LEU A 543 20.45 16.46 23.39
CA LEU A 543 19.27 17.11 23.95
C LEU A 543 19.40 18.64 23.98
N ALA A 544 20.54 19.17 24.41
CA ALA A 544 20.77 20.60 24.45
C ALA A 544 20.73 21.22 23.05
N MET A 545 21.31 20.55 22.06
CA MET A 545 21.31 21.00 20.67
C MET A 545 19.91 20.93 20.04
N PHE A 546 19.20 19.81 20.18
CA PHE A 546 17.84 19.69 19.65
C PHE A 546 16.86 20.66 20.31
N ARG A 547 17.02 20.97 21.61
CA ARG A 547 16.27 22.05 22.28
C ARG A 547 16.56 23.42 21.65
N ALA A 548 17.82 23.71 21.31
CA ALA A 548 18.18 24.95 20.63
C ALA A 548 17.62 25.03 19.20
N LEU A 549 17.51 23.90 18.51
CA LEU A 549 16.95 23.77 17.16
C LEU A 549 15.41 23.75 17.15
N GLY A 550 14.76 23.50 18.29
CA GLY A 550 13.31 23.29 18.36
C GLY A 550 12.84 21.96 17.75
N ASP A 551 13.72 20.97 17.64
CA ASP A 551 13.40 19.66 17.06
C ASP A 551 12.75 18.75 18.11
N ALA A 552 11.43 18.64 18.04
CA ALA A 552 10.64 17.83 18.95
C ALA A 552 10.97 16.32 18.90
N GLU A 553 11.27 15.78 17.72
CA GLU A 553 11.59 14.36 17.56
C GLU A 553 12.98 14.07 18.17
N GLY A 554 13.97 14.91 17.85
CA GLY A 554 15.32 14.81 18.40
C GLY A 554 15.37 14.97 19.93
N ILE A 555 14.55 15.86 20.49
CA ILE A 555 14.36 16.01 21.94
C ILE A 555 13.81 14.72 22.54
N ALA A 556 12.74 14.15 21.97
CA ALA A 556 12.13 12.92 22.46
C ALA A 556 13.13 11.74 22.44
N TRP A 557 13.83 11.51 21.33
CA TRP A 557 14.86 10.46 21.25
C TRP A 557 15.98 10.62 22.29
N SER A 558 16.42 11.85 22.52
CA SER A 558 17.48 12.15 23.50
C SER A 558 17.00 11.89 24.93
N LEU A 559 15.77 12.29 25.26
CA LEU A 559 15.14 12.05 26.56
C LEU A 559 14.88 10.56 26.81
N ILE A 560 14.47 9.79 25.79
CA ILE A 560 14.35 8.33 25.91
C ILE A 560 15.72 7.72 26.24
N SER A 561 16.75 8.10 25.49
CA SER A 561 18.09 7.56 25.68
C SER A 561 18.66 7.90 27.07
N LEU A 562 18.42 9.13 27.57
CA LEU A 562 18.76 9.53 28.95
C LEU A 562 17.97 8.73 29.98
N GLY A 563 16.66 8.58 29.79
CA GLY A 563 15.79 7.85 30.71
C GLY A 563 16.19 6.37 30.83
N VAL A 564 16.53 5.74 29.71
CA VAL A 564 17.03 4.36 29.70
C VAL A 564 18.41 4.26 30.36
N THR A 565 19.31 5.18 30.06
CA THR A 565 20.65 5.23 30.67
C THR A 565 20.54 5.38 32.19
N ALA A 566 19.68 6.28 32.68
CA ALA A 566 19.40 6.48 34.11
C ALA A 566 18.84 5.22 34.77
N ARG A 567 17.91 4.51 34.09
CA ARG A 567 17.37 3.23 34.59
C ARG A 567 18.47 2.18 34.78
N TYR A 568 19.39 2.04 33.83
CA TYR A 568 20.53 1.11 33.97
C TYR A 568 21.56 1.57 35.00
N ALA A 569 21.68 2.88 35.25
CA ALA A 569 22.48 3.43 36.34
C ALA A 569 21.82 3.25 37.73
N GLY A 570 20.55 2.83 37.77
CA GLY A 570 19.78 2.63 39.01
C GLY A 570 19.00 3.84 39.49
N ASP A 571 19.05 4.97 38.76
CA ASP A 571 18.28 6.17 39.07
C ASP A 571 16.88 6.10 38.44
N LEU A 572 15.97 5.42 39.12
CA LEU A 572 14.58 5.24 38.66
C LEU A 572 13.77 6.54 38.68
N ALA A 573 14.21 7.56 39.43
CA ALA A 573 13.52 8.85 39.50
C ALA A 573 13.83 9.69 38.25
N ALA A 574 15.12 9.88 37.95
CA ALA A 574 15.56 10.56 36.73
C ALA A 574 15.09 9.83 35.46
N ALA A 575 15.04 8.49 35.50
CA ALA A 575 14.47 7.69 34.41
C ALA A 575 13.00 8.03 34.17
N ALA A 576 12.18 8.05 35.23
CA ALA A 576 10.76 8.33 35.12
C ALA A 576 10.48 9.76 34.63
N GLU A 577 11.24 10.74 35.10
CA GLU A 577 11.10 12.15 34.70
C GLU A 577 11.39 12.33 33.20
N SER A 578 12.55 11.86 32.73
CA SER A 578 12.95 11.99 31.32
C SER A 578 11.98 11.26 30.38
N LEU A 579 11.53 10.06 30.76
CA LEU A 579 10.59 9.28 29.96
C LEU A 579 9.18 9.87 29.94
N ALA A 580 8.75 10.54 31.03
CA ALA A 580 7.45 11.21 31.07
C ALA A 580 7.42 12.44 30.17
N GLU A 581 8.47 13.28 30.21
CA GLU A 581 8.62 14.43 29.30
C GLU A 581 8.63 13.96 27.84
N SER A 582 9.41 12.92 27.53
CA SER A 582 9.44 12.36 26.18
C SER A 582 8.10 11.77 25.73
N LEU A 583 7.34 11.13 26.62
CA LEU A 583 6.05 10.55 26.29
C LEU A 583 5.01 11.62 25.95
N GLU A 584 4.99 12.72 26.70
CA GLU A 584 4.11 13.85 26.45
C GLU A 584 4.44 14.49 25.09
N LEU A 585 5.72 14.74 24.82
CA LEU A 585 6.18 15.29 23.56
C LEU A 585 5.90 14.36 22.38
N SER A 586 6.18 13.07 22.53
CA SER A 586 5.92 12.07 21.47
C SER A 586 4.43 12.01 21.12
N ARG A 587 3.54 12.13 22.11
CA ARG A 587 2.08 12.17 21.88
C ARG A 587 1.65 13.45 21.18
N SER A 588 2.23 14.60 21.52
CA SER A 588 1.82 15.89 20.94
C SER A 588 2.20 16.01 19.46
N ILE A 589 3.28 15.36 19.02
CA ILE A 589 3.72 15.34 17.62
C ILE A 589 3.31 14.07 16.85
N GLY A 590 2.50 13.19 17.45
CA GLY A 590 2.08 11.94 16.82
C GLY A 590 3.20 10.90 16.61
N PHE A 591 4.32 11.03 17.31
CA PHE A 591 5.47 10.15 17.19
C PHE A 591 5.21 8.78 17.88
N ARG A 592 4.66 7.85 17.09
CA ARG A 592 4.18 6.55 17.56
C ARG A 592 5.29 5.67 18.12
N GLU A 593 6.45 5.64 17.47
CA GLU A 593 7.59 4.84 17.92
C GLU A 593 8.12 5.36 19.27
N GLY A 594 8.34 6.68 19.41
CA GLY A 594 8.74 7.27 20.70
C GLY A 594 7.74 7.01 21.82
N THR A 595 6.43 7.06 21.51
CA THR A 595 5.37 6.71 22.47
C THR A 595 5.50 5.26 22.94
N ALA A 596 5.59 4.31 22.01
CA ALA A 596 5.72 2.89 22.32
C ALA A 596 6.97 2.59 23.14
N TRP A 597 8.04 3.35 22.88
CA TRP A 597 9.32 3.15 23.52
C TRP A 597 9.38 3.75 24.92
N CYS A 598 8.78 4.92 25.13
CA CYS A 598 8.57 5.48 26.47
C CYS A 598 7.71 4.54 27.33
N GLU A 599 6.64 3.99 26.76
CA GLU A 599 5.77 3.03 27.46
C GLU A 599 6.51 1.75 27.85
N GLU A 600 7.40 1.23 27.00
CA GLU A 600 8.26 0.09 27.34
C GLU A 600 9.09 0.40 28.60
N GLN A 601 9.80 1.52 28.59
CA GLN A 601 10.78 1.85 29.61
C GLN A 601 10.11 2.28 30.92
N LEU A 602 8.98 3.00 30.86
CA LEU A 602 8.13 3.27 32.02
C LEU A 602 7.53 1.99 32.60
N GLY A 603 7.20 1.01 31.75
CA GLY A 603 6.81 -0.33 32.19
C GLY A 603 7.92 -1.03 32.98
N LEU A 604 9.17 -0.92 32.52
CA LEU A 604 10.34 -1.45 33.25
C LEU A 604 10.61 -0.70 34.56
N VAL A 605 10.40 0.61 34.60
CA VAL A 605 10.47 1.40 35.86
C VAL A 605 9.37 0.94 36.84
N ALA A 606 8.15 0.70 36.36
CA ALA A 606 7.06 0.17 37.19
C ALA A 606 7.40 -1.23 37.74
N LEU A 607 7.95 -2.11 36.88
CA LEU A 607 8.39 -3.45 37.28
C LEU A 607 9.49 -3.39 38.36
N ALA A 608 10.46 -2.48 38.21
CA ALA A 608 11.52 -2.28 39.20
C ALA A 608 11.00 -1.76 40.55
N LYS A 609 9.87 -1.05 40.56
CA LYS A 609 9.16 -0.59 41.77
C LYS A 609 8.20 -1.65 42.35
N GLY A 610 8.05 -2.80 41.70
CA GLY A 610 7.15 -3.88 42.13
C GLY A 610 5.71 -3.76 41.62
N ASP A 611 5.38 -2.76 40.81
CA ASP A 611 4.07 -2.59 40.20
C ASP A 611 3.97 -3.39 38.89
N LYS A 612 3.67 -4.68 39.05
CA LYS A 612 3.56 -5.63 37.95
C LYS A 612 2.38 -5.31 37.02
N ALA A 613 1.24 -4.87 37.55
CA ALA A 613 0.03 -4.62 36.76
C ALA A 613 0.23 -3.45 35.78
N THR A 614 0.83 -2.36 36.26
CA THR A 614 1.20 -1.23 35.39
C THR A 614 2.27 -1.64 34.39
N ALA A 615 3.29 -2.40 34.82
CA ALA A 615 4.33 -2.90 33.91
C ALA A 615 3.75 -3.72 32.76
N GLU A 616 2.85 -4.67 33.05
CA GLU A 616 2.21 -5.50 32.04
C GLU A 616 1.39 -4.67 31.05
N THR A 617 0.59 -3.74 31.54
CA THR A 617 -0.27 -2.89 30.70
C THR A 617 0.55 -2.06 29.72
N ARG A 618 1.60 -1.39 30.20
CA ARG A 618 2.46 -0.55 29.37
C ARG A 618 3.27 -1.36 28.35
N LEU A 619 3.82 -2.50 28.75
CA LEU A 619 4.58 -3.38 27.86
C LEU A 619 3.70 -4.02 26.77
N ARG A 620 2.42 -4.29 27.04
CA ARG A 620 1.46 -4.74 26.01
C ARG A 620 1.15 -3.66 24.99
N PHE A 621 0.93 -2.43 25.45
CA PHE A 621 0.74 -1.28 24.57
C PHE A 621 1.96 -1.08 23.67
N SER A 622 3.16 -1.14 24.26
CA SER A 622 4.43 -1.06 23.52
C SER A 622 4.54 -2.18 22.48
N TYR A 623 4.28 -3.43 22.87
CA TYR A 623 4.31 -4.57 21.94
C TYR A 623 3.36 -4.38 20.75
N ALA A 624 2.10 -4.03 21.02
CA ALA A 624 1.10 -3.86 19.97
C ALA A 624 1.51 -2.78 18.98
N THR A 625 2.03 -1.66 19.50
CA THR A 625 2.47 -0.55 18.65
C THR A 625 3.69 -0.92 17.81
N HIS A 626 4.73 -1.54 18.37
CA HIS A 626 5.90 -1.97 17.59
C HIS A 626 5.56 -3.08 16.58
N ASP A 627 4.63 -3.98 16.89
CA ASP A 627 4.16 -5.02 15.95
C ASP A 627 3.39 -4.41 14.77
N GLU A 628 2.54 -3.41 15.02
CA GLU A 628 1.86 -2.63 13.97
C GLU A 628 2.86 -1.86 13.08
N LEU A 629 3.87 -1.26 13.70
CA LEU A 629 4.96 -0.54 13.00
C LEU A 629 5.94 -1.48 12.28
N ARG A 630 5.84 -2.81 12.52
CA ARG A 630 6.79 -3.83 12.03
C ARG A 630 8.23 -3.66 12.52
N ASP A 631 8.41 -2.99 13.66
CA ASP A 631 9.70 -2.84 14.33
C ASP A 631 10.08 -4.13 15.07
N ARG A 632 10.61 -5.08 14.31
CA ARG A 632 10.98 -6.40 14.81
C ARG A 632 12.17 -6.36 15.77
N TRP A 633 13.05 -5.37 15.64
CA TRP A 633 14.17 -5.17 16.54
C TRP A 633 13.66 -4.93 17.96
N ARG A 634 12.68 -4.03 18.11
CA ARG A 634 12.11 -3.70 19.41
C ARG A 634 11.16 -4.75 19.94
N VAL A 635 10.33 -5.35 19.08
CA VAL A 635 9.43 -6.44 19.46
C VAL A 635 10.19 -7.53 20.23
N ALA A 636 11.41 -7.88 19.81
CA ALA A 636 12.23 -8.86 20.51
C ALA A 636 12.56 -8.45 21.96
N SER A 637 12.94 -7.19 22.21
CA SER A 637 13.22 -6.70 23.57
C SER A 637 11.96 -6.60 24.43
N VAL A 638 10.84 -6.11 23.88
CA VAL A 638 9.56 -6.02 24.62
C VAL A 638 9.06 -7.40 25.04
N LEU A 639 9.25 -8.42 24.20
CA LEU A 639 8.92 -9.81 24.53
C LEU A 639 9.73 -10.35 25.71
N GLU A 640 11.01 -10.00 25.82
CA GLU A 640 11.84 -10.35 26.99
C GLU A 640 11.38 -9.63 28.25
N ASN A 641 10.99 -8.37 28.12
CA ASN A 641 10.47 -7.58 29.23
C ASN A 641 9.13 -8.15 29.73
N LEU A 642 8.24 -8.59 28.83
CA LEU A 642 7.03 -9.34 29.19
C LEU A 642 7.33 -10.70 29.83
N ALA A 643 8.44 -11.35 29.44
CA ALA A 643 8.90 -12.58 30.10
C ALA A 643 9.34 -12.31 31.54
N ALA A 644 10.00 -11.17 31.79
CA ALA A 644 10.36 -10.73 33.14
C ALA A 644 9.10 -10.47 34.00
N VAL A 645 8.11 -9.76 33.47
CA VAL A 645 6.82 -9.53 34.13
C VAL A 645 6.12 -10.85 34.48
N SER A 646 6.16 -11.83 33.58
CA SER A 646 5.55 -13.15 33.80
C SER A 646 6.16 -13.93 34.97
N LEU A 647 7.42 -13.64 35.32
CA LEU A 647 8.14 -14.23 36.45
C LEU A 647 8.02 -13.40 37.73
N ALA A 648 7.63 -12.13 37.63
CA ALA A 648 7.48 -11.25 38.78
C ALA A 648 6.28 -11.64 39.66
N HIS A 649 6.43 -11.38 40.95
CA HIS A 649 5.39 -11.54 41.96
C HIS A 649 5.01 -10.16 42.51
N ASP A 650 3.73 -9.95 42.78
CA ASP A 650 3.28 -8.72 43.40
C ASP A 650 3.95 -8.57 44.77
N ALA A 651 4.34 -7.34 45.11
CA ALA A 651 4.68 -7.02 46.48
C ALA A 651 3.47 -7.39 47.36
N PRO A 652 3.67 -7.90 48.59
CA PRO A 652 2.57 -8.11 49.51
C PRO A 652 1.99 -6.75 49.91
N ASP A 653 1.04 -6.24 49.12
CA ASP A 653 0.27 -5.07 49.47
C ASP A 653 -0.60 -5.42 50.68
N GLY A 654 -0.45 -4.66 51.76
CA GLY A 654 -1.24 -4.79 53.00
C GLY A 654 -2.71 -4.41 52.85
N THR A 655 -3.27 -4.45 51.63
CA THR A 655 -4.66 -4.14 51.32
C THR A 655 -5.38 -5.39 50.83
N PRO A 656 -6.50 -5.78 51.48
CA PRO A 656 -7.28 -6.95 51.04
C PRO A 656 -7.96 -6.64 49.71
N ALA A 657 -7.43 -7.19 48.62
CA ALA A 657 -8.06 -7.10 47.31
C ALA A 657 -9.41 -7.84 47.29
N THR A 658 -10.44 -7.15 46.84
CA THR A 658 -11.75 -7.71 46.49
C THR A 658 -11.61 -8.65 45.29
N ARG A 659 -11.29 -9.92 45.57
CA ARG A 659 -11.23 -10.99 44.57
C ARG A 659 -12.62 -11.32 44.03
N THR A 660 -12.82 -11.12 42.73
CA THR A 660 -13.88 -11.77 41.97
C THR A 660 -13.50 -13.24 41.72
N ALA A 661 -14.45 -14.14 42.01
CA ALA A 661 -14.25 -15.57 42.10
C ALA A 661 -13.95 -16.24 40.74
N GLY A 662 -12.72 -16.74 40.59
CA GLY A 662 -12.32 -17.78 39.64
C GLY A 662 -11.58 -18.90 40.38
N PRO A 663 -11.41 -20.11 39.80
CA PRO A 663 -10.81 -21.24 40.50
C PRO A 663 -9.35 -20.92 40.85
N GLU A 664 -9.09 -20.73 42.13
CA GLU A 664 -7.78 -20.37 42.68
C GLU A 664 -6.76 -21.48 42.37
N ARG A 665 -5.77 -21.14 41.53
CA ARG A 665 -4.61 -22.01 41.32
C ARG A 665 -3.73 -21.90 42.55
N SER A 666 -3.16 -23.03 42.97
CA SER A 666 -2.12 -23.01 44.03
C SER A 666 -0.98 -22.05 43.63
N PRO A 667 -0.36 -21.32 44.57
CA PRO A 667 0.77 -20.43 44.29
C PRO A 667 1.89 -21.09 43.48
N GLY A 668 2.12 -22.40 43.68
CA GLY A 668 3.08 -23.17 42.87
C GLY A 668 2.64 -23.37 41.41
N ALA A 669 1.34 -23.54 41.17
CA ALA A 669 0.77 -23.67 39.82
C ALA A 669 0.77 -22.32 39.08
N GLU A 670 0.56 -21.20 39.78
CA GLU A 670 0.67 -19.86 39.19
C GLU A 670 2.12 -19.51 38.81
N ARG A 671 3.09 -19.84 39.67
CA ARG A 671 4.53 -19.71 39.36
C ARG A 671 4.94 -20.53 38.14
N ALA A 672 4.52 -21.79 38.08
CA ALA A 672 4.79 -22.65 36.94
C ALA A 672 4.15 -22.10 35.64
N ALA A 673 2.90 -21.62 35.71
CA ALA A 673 2.24 -21.01 34.55
C ALA A 673 2.92 -19.71 34.09
N GLY A 674 3.37 -18.87 35.02
CA GLY A 674 4.15 -17.67 34.73
C GLY A 674 5.50 -17.99 34.07
N ALA A 675 6.21 -18.98 34.60
CA ALA A 675 7.47 -19.43 34.02
C ALA A 675 7.29 -20.08 32.64
N GLU A 676 6.18 -20.80 32.40
CA GLU A 676 5.86 -21.35 31.09
C GLU A 676 5.61 -20.25 30.05
N ARG A 677 4.87 -19.20 30.44
CA ARG A 677 4.68 -18.00 29.60
C ARG A 677 6.00 -17.31 29.30
N ALA A 678 6.84 -17.10 30.31
CA ALA A 678 8.16 -16.50 30.15
C ALA A 678 9.04 -17.30 29.17
N ALA A 679 9.06 -18.63 29.29
CA ALA A 679 9.80 -19.49 28.36
C ALA A 679 9.29 -19.37 26.92
N ARG A 680 7.96 -19.31 26.70
CA ARG A 680 7.37 -19.09 25.36
C ARG A 680 7.74 -17.71 24.79
N LEU A 681 7.64 -16.65 25.59
CA LEU A 681 8.00 -15.29 25.18
C LEU A 681 9.49 -15.20 24.81
N LEU A 682 10.38 -15.81 25.59
CA LEU A 682 11.81 -15.92 25.28
C LEU A 682 12.08 -16.69 23.98
N GLY A 683 11.30 -17.74 23.72
CA GLY A 683 11.37 -18.50 22.46
C GLY A 683 10.97 -17.63 21.26
N LEU A 684 9.88 -16.87 21.39
CA LEU A 684 9.43 -15.94 20.35
C LEU A 684 10.45 -14.81 20.13
N ALA A 685 10.95 -14.20 21.21
CA ALA A 685 11.99 -13.16 21.13
C ALA A 685 13.24 -13.67 20.40
N HIS A 686 13.68 -14.89 20.69
CA HIS A 686 14.80 -15.51 19.99
C HIS A 686 14.51 -15.72 18.50
N ALA A 687 13.35 -16.26 18.14
CA ALA A 687 12.97 -16.45 16.74
C ALA A 687 12.90 -15.13 15.98
N THR A 688 12.37 -14.07 16.60
CA THR A 688 12.36 -12.72 16.03
C THR A 688 13.77 -12.21 15.78
N ARG A 689 14.70 -12.38 16.74
CA ARG A 689 16.09 -11.95 16.58
C ARG A 689 16.84 -12.72 15.50
N GLU A 690 16.67 -14.04 15.46
CA GLU A 690 17.25 -14.90 14.41
C GLU A 690 16.73 -14.50 13.02
N ALA A 691 15.44 -14.16 12.89
CA ALA A 691 14.83 -13.79 11.61
C ALA A 691 15.39 -12.48 11.03
N ILE A 692 15.86 -11.56 11.89
CA ILE A 692 16.47 -10.28 11.47
C ILE A 692 18.00 -10.27 11.61
N GLY A 693 18.61 -11.34 12.14
CA GLY A 693 20.07 -11.41 12.31
C GLY A 693 20.62 -10.47 13.38
N THR A 694 19.87 -10.23 14.46
CA THR A 694 20.32 -9.41 15.60
C THR A 694 20.69 -10.27 16.83
N VAL A 695 21.32 -9.64 17.82
CA VAL A 695 21.79 -10.27 19.07
C VAL A 695 21.27 -9.50 20.28
N ILE A 696 21.31 -10.13 21.45
CA ILE A 696 21.00 -9.47 22.72
C ILE A 696 22.13 -8.46 23.03
N PRO A 697 21.81 -7.18 23.26
CA PRO A 697 22.80 -6.17 23.62
C PRO A 697 23.62 -6.54 24.88
N PRO A 698 24.91 -6.16 24.95
CA PRO A 698 25.75 -6.38 26.12
C PRO A 698 25.11 -5.93 27.43
N VAL A 699 24.50 -4.74 27.45
CA VAL A 699 23.83 -4.16 28.63
C VAL A 699 22.62 -4.99 29.11
N GLU A 700 21.98 -5.73 28.20
CA GLU A 700 20.78 -6.55 28.48
C GLU A 700 21.11 -8.00 28.86
N ARG A 701 22.32 -8.48 28.55
CA ARG A 701 22.71 -9.90 28.70
C ARG A 701 22.51 -10.41 30.13
N ALA A 702 22.95 -9.65 31.12
CA ALA A 702 22.83 -10.04 32.53
C ALA A 702 21.36 -10.19 32.96
N GLN A 703 20.47 -9.34 32.44
CA GLN A 703 19.05 -9.42 32.73
C GLN A 703 18.41 -10.62 32.01
N HIS A 704 18.75 -10.84 30.74
CA HIS A 704 18.30 -12.01 29.98
C HIS A 704 18.66 -13.32 30.69
N GLU A 705 19.93 -13.47 31.12
CA GLU A 705 20.41 -14.66 31.83
C GLU A 705 19.65 -14.91 33.13
N LYS A 706 19.32 -13.85 33.89
CA LYS A 706 18.49 -13.93 35.10
C LYS A 706 17.08 -14.44 34.80
N ILE A 707 16.43 -13.91 33.75
CA ILE A 707 15.08 -14.33 33.34
C ILE A 707 15.10 -15.81 32.93
N VAL A 708 16.09 -16.22 32.13
CA VAL A 708 16.26 -17.63 31.70
C VAL A 708 16.48 -18.54 32.91
N ALA A 709 17.37 -18.16 33.83
CA ALA A 709 17.68 -18.94 35.03
C ALA A 709 16.44 -19.10 35.92
N ALA A 710 15.68 -18.02 36.14
CA ALA A 710 14.46 -18.05 36.93
C ALA A 710 13.36 -18.93 36.29
N ALA A 711 13.16 -18.83 34.96
CA ALA A 711 12.21 -19.69 34.26
C ALA A 711 12.60 -21.18 34.31
N ARG A 712 13.89 -21.50 34.17
CA ARG A 712 14.40 -22.87 34.30
C ARG A 712 14.27 -23.41 35.71
N ALA A 713 14.58 -22.60 36.72
CA ALA A 713 14.43 -23.00 38.13
C ALA A 713 12.97 -23.34 38.48
N ALA A 714 12.00 -22.61 37.91
CA ALA A 714 10.58 -22.82 38.17
C ALA A 714 9.95 -24.00 37.39
N LEU A 715 10.45 -24.32 36.18
CA LEU A 715 9.88 -25.36 35.32
C LEU A 715 10.68 -26.67 35.29
N GLY A 716 11.98 -26.61 35.56
CA GLY A 716 12.94 -27.63 35.15
C GLY A 716 13.30 -27.53 33.66
N ASP A 717 14.50 -28.02 33.31
CA ASP A 717 15.08 -27.84 31.96
C ASP A 717 14.22 -28.43 30.83
N ALA A 718 13.65 -29.62 31.03
CA ALA A 718 12.86 -30.28 29.98
C ALA A 718 11.57 -29.51 29.63
N ALA A 719 10.84 -29.04 30.65
CA ALA A 719 9.62 -28.28 30.47
C ALA A 719 9.90 -26.86 29.94
N TYR A 720 10.97 -26.22 30.41
CA TYR A 720 11.47 -24.97 29.83
C TYR A 720 11.76 -25.13 28.33
N GLN A 721 12.53 -26.14 27.93
CA GLN A 721 12.88 -26.37 26.52
C GLN A 721 11.67 -26.71 25.65
N ALA A 722 10.64 -27.36 26.20
CA ALA A 722 9.39 -27.59 25.48
C ALA A 722 8.60 -26.29 25.27
N ALA A 723 8.46 -25.47 26.31
CA ALA A 723 7.76 -24.19 26.25
C ALA A 723 8.49 -23.17 25.36
N TRP A 724 9.81 -23.10 25.46
CA TRP A 724 10.65 -22.27 24.60
C TRP A 724 10.51 -22.63 23.12
N ARG A 725 10.54 -23.93 22.78
CA ARG A 725 10.32 -24.39 21.40
C ARG A 725 8.95 -24.00 20.87
N ARG A 726 7.89 -24.14 21.68
CA ARG A 726 6.54 -23.68 21.30
C ARG A 726 6.52 -22.19 20.99
N GLY A 727 7.24 -21.39 21.79
CA GLY A 727 7.42 -19.96 21.56
C GLY A 727 8.16 -19.65 20.26
N SER A 728 9.26 -20.34 19.98
CA SER A 728 10.09 -20.12 18.78
C SER A 728 9.38 -20.43 17.45
N THR A 729 8.27 -21.17 17.51
CA THR A 729 7.43 -21.49 16.34
C THR A 729 6.13 -20.69 16.30
N ALA A 730 5.89 -19.80 17.27
CA ALA A 730 4.65 -19.03 17.36
C ALA A 730 4.69 -17.80 16.44
N SER A 731 3.52 -17.43 15.91
CA SER A 731 3.30 -16.18 15.19
C SER A 731 2.49 -15.23 16.07
N GLY A 732 3.16 -14.32 16.78
CA GLY A 732 2.52 -13.32 17.64
C GLY A 732 2.48 -13.66 19.13
N LEU A 733 2.02 -12.69 19.93
CA LEU A 733 2.02 -12.76 21.40
C LEU A 733 1.18 -13.96 21.90
N PRO A 734 1.70 -14.83 22.78
CA PRO A 734 0.91 -15.89 23.39
C PRO A 734 -0.29 -15.33 24.16
N GLU A 735 -1.46 -15.97 24.06
CA GLU A 735 -2.61 -15.65 24.92
C GLU A 735 -2.20 -15.76 26.40
N MET A 736 -2.26 -14.63 27.10
CA MET A 736 -2.11 -14.58 28.54
C MET A 736 -3.52 -14.51 29.12
N THR A 737 -3.94 -15.56 29.83
CA THR A 737 -5.23 -15.55 30.53
C THR A 737 -5.23 -14.46 31.59
N GLY A 738 -6.10 -13.45 31.47
CA GLY A 738 -6.34 -12.46 32.51
C GLY A 738 -6.37 -10.99 32.10
N ALA A 739 -6.86 -10.61 30.92
CA ALA A 739 -7.46 -9.30 30.67
C ALA A 739 -8.29 -9.36 29.38
N SER A 740 -9.57 -9.01 29.45
CA SER A 740 -10.37 -8.77 28.24
C SER A 740 -9.68 -7.71 27.36
N PRO A 741 -9.78 -7.78 26.02
CA PRO A 741 -9.50 -6.62 25.20
C PRO A 741 -10.48 -5.52 25.62
N LEU A 742 -9.96 -4.40 26.14
CA LEU A 742 -10.75 -3.18 26.28
C LEU A 742 -11.02 -2.66 24.86
N THR A 743 -12.08 -3.17 24.23
CA THR A 743 -12.77 -2.44 23.18
C THR A 743 -13.40 -1.21 23.83
N GLY A 744 -12.78 -0.05 23.61
CA GLY A 744 -13.32 1.24 24.04
C GLY A 744 -12.40 2.06 24.94
N VAL A 745 -11.32 2.60 24.38
CA VAL A 745 -10.77 3.88 24.85
C VAL A 745 -11.16 4.92 23.81
N THR A 746 -12.34 5.50 23.98
CA THR A 746 -12.60 6.87 23.51
C THR A 746 -11.64 7.81 24.25
N PRO A 747 -11.12 8.87 23.62
CA PRO A 747 -10.28 9.85 24.30
C PRO A 747 -11.09 10.46 25.45
N VAL A 748 -10.71 10.16 26.69
CA VAL A 748 -11.19 10.90 27.84
C VAL A 748 -10.50 12.26 27.78
N LEU A 749 -11.24 13.28 27.36
CA LEU A 749 -10.97 14.65 27.76
C LEU A 749 -10.86 14.66 29.28
N VAL A 750 -9.65 14.86 29.80
CA VAL A 750 -9.44 15.01 31.25
C VAL A 750 -10.09 16.32 31.67
N SER A 751 -11.30 16.20 32.20
CA SER A 751 -11.91 17.17 33.11
C SER A 751 -10.95 17.43 34.25
N ALA A 752 -10.68 18.71 34.51
CA ALA A 752 -9.85 19.24 35.57
C ALA A 752 -10.05 18.52 36.93
N ILE A 753 -8.94 18.23 37.61
CA ILE A 753 -8.93 17.78 39.00
C ILE A 753 -9.41 18.94 39.89
N PRO A 754 -10.44 18.75 40.72
CA PRO A 754 -10.90 19.78 41.65
C PRO A 754 -10.06 19.78 42.93
N GLY A 755 -9.53 20.96 43.29
CA GLY A 755 -9.05 21.23 44.64
C GLY A 755 -7.66 21.84 44.74
N GLN A 756 -7.50 23.09 44.29
CA GLN A 756 -6.60 24.07 44.93
C GLN A 756 -7.18 25.49 44.74
N PRO A 757 -6.90 26.42 45.67
CA PRO A 757 -7.89 27.37 46.17
C PRO A 757 -8.13 28.58 45.27
N THR A 758 -9.37 29.02 45.31
CA THR A 758 -9.92 30.24 44.72
C THR A 758 -9.09 31.49 45.05
N ALA A 759 -8.51 32.12 44.02
CA ALA A 759 -8.24 33.54 44.03
C ALA A 759 -9.29 34.23 43.14
N SER A 760 -10.21 34.96 43.78
CA SER A 760 -11.24 35.77 43.13
C SER A 760 -10.63 36.93 42.31
N PRO A 761 -11.39 37.45 41.32
CA PRO A 761 -10.88 38.29 40.25
C PRO A 761 -10.72 39.75 40.71
N VAL A 762 -9.62 40.37 40.29
CA VAL A 762 -9.53 41.84 40.23
C VAL A 762 -9.97 42.27 38.84
N THR A 763 -11.13 42.90 38.81
CA THR A 763 -11.69 43.71 37.72
C THR A 763 -10.71 44.77 37.22
N GLY A 764 -10.63 44.98 35.90
CA GLY A 764 -10.20 46.27 35.36
C GLY A 764 -9.59 46.28 33.97
N ALA A 765 -10.38 46.79 33.01
CA ALA A 765 -9.99 47.48 31.78
C ALA A 765 -9.51 46.66 30.56
N THR A 766 -10.44 46.49 29.63
CA THR A 766 -10.21 46.53 28.18
C THR A 766 -9.38 47.77 27.80
N PRO A 767 -8.58 47.69 26.72
CA PRO A 767 -8.95 48.51 25.58
C PRO A 767 -8.96 47.74 24.25
N VAL A 768 -9.98 48.05 23.47
CA VAL A 768 -10.09 47.84 22.04
C VAL A 768 -9.00 48.67 21.35
N LEU A 769 -8.27 48.08 20.40
CA LEU A 769 -7.65 48.84 19.32
C LEU A 769 -8.02 48.23 17.96
N THR A 770 -8.51 49.15 17.15
CA THR A 770 -9.16 49.11 15.85
C THR A 770 -8.26 48.70 14.70
N ALA A 771 -8.91 48.14 13.67
CA ALA A 771 -8.39 47.95 12.33
C ALA A 771 -7.87 49.26 11.70
N ALA A 772 -6.81 49.16 10.90
CA ALA A 772 -6.37 50.20 9.97
C ALA A 772 -6.16 49.58 8.57
N GLN A 773 -6.74 50.25 7.58
CA GLN A 773 -6.68 49.99 6.14
C GLN A 773 -5.34 50.43 5.51
N PRO A 774 -5.05 50.01 4.25
CA PRO A 774 -3.72 50.07 3.64
C PRO A 774 -3.41 51.45 3.02
N GLY A 775 -2.14 51.86 3.10
CA GLY A 775 -1.67 53.12 2.52
C GLY A 775 -0.19 53.10 2.14
N GLN A 776 0.05 53.12 0.82
CA GLN A 776 1.15 53.75 0.08
C GLN A 776 2.62 53.38 0.38
N ALA A 777 3.24 52.85 -0.67
CA ALA A 777 4.67 52.65 -0.86
C ALA A 777 5.48 53.96 -0.80
N PRO A 778 6.76 53.90 -0.37
CA PRO A 778 7.78 54.83 -0.80
C PRO A 778 8.69 54.21 -1.88
N THR A 779 8.80 54.95 -2.98
CA THR A 779 9.79 54.85 -4.07
C THR A 779 11.21 55.21 -3.58
N VAL A 780 12.22 55.01 -4.47
CA VAL A 780 13.64 55.45 -4.46
C VAL A 780 14.61 54.27 -4.22
N ALA A 781 15.61 53.96 -5.05
CA ALA A 781 16.10 54.51 -6.31
C ALA A 781 16.96 53.48 -7.07
N VAL A 782 16.92 53.59 -8.40
CA VAL A 782 17.84 52.98 -9.38
C VAL A 782 19.01 53.92 -9.61
N VAL A 783 20.26 53.47 -9.50
CA VAL A 783 21.45 53.94 -10.28
C VAL A 783 22.52 52.80 -10.28
N PRO A 784 23.29 52.60 -11.39
CA PRO A 784 23.90 51.33 -11.77
C PRO A 784 25.41 51.23 -11.46
N SER A 785 25.96 50.01 -11.45
CA SER A 785 27.41 49.77 -11.60
C SER A 785 27.62 48.35 -12.14
N GLU A 786 28.02 48.23 -13.40
CA GLU A 786 29.42 48.10 -13.88
C GLU A 786 29.90 46.65 -13.94
N THR A 787 29.75 46.06 -15.13
CA THR A 787 30.60 44.99 -15.65
C THR A 787 32.09 45.36 -15.60
N PRO A 788 32.97 44.39 -15.31
CA PRO A 788 34.28 44.33 -15.92
C PRO A 788 34.34 43.22 -16.98
N ALA A 789 35.03 43.57 -18.05
CA ALA A 789 35.19 42.84 -19.29
C ALA A 789 36.18 41.67 -19.20
N SER A 790 36.07 40.78 -20.20
CA SER A 790 37.13 39.86 -20.63
C SER A 790 38.44 40.55 -20.99
N PRO A 791 39.51 39.75 -21.21
CA PRO A 791 40.33 39.89 -22.42
C PRO A 791 40.43 38.51 -23.15
N ARG A 792 39.91 38.37 -24.37
CA ARG A 792 40.51 38.67 -25.71
C ARG A 792 41.87 38.03 -26.00
N ALA A 793 41.88 37.14 -27.00
CA ALA A 793 42.61 37.19 -28.29
C ALA A 793 42.52 35.78 -28.93
N GLY A 794 42.09 35.54 -30.18
CA GLY A 794 42.35 36.17 -31.48
C GLY A 794 43.05 35.09 -32.34
N ARG A 795 42.54 34.62 -33.50
CA ARG A 795 42.56 35.25 -34.84
C ARG A 795 42.03 34.21 -35.86
N THR A 796 41.03 34.55 -36.69
CA THR A 796 41.05 34.75 -38.18
C THR A 796 41.47 33.51 -39.01
N VAL A 797 40.74 33.03 -40.04
CA VAL A 797 40.61 33.61 -41.41
C VAL A 797 39.71 32.69 -42.30
N THR A 798 38.67 33.30 -42.90
CA THR A 798 38.06 33.20 -44.27
C THR A 798 37.65 31.90 -45.02
N ALA A 799 36.55 32.10 -45.79
CA ALA A 799 36.28 31.66 -47.18
C ALA A 799 35.76 30.22 -47.39
N ASP A 800 34.84 29.89 -48.30
CA ASP A 800 33.90 30.62 -49.18
C ASP A 800 32.96 29.57 -49.83
N SER A 801 31.78 30.00 -50.28
CA SER A 801 30.99 29.49 -51.43
C SER A 801 30.26 28.11 -51.46
N SER A 802 28.97 28.22 -51.85
CA SER A 802 28.13 27.31 -52.69
C SER A 802 27.62 25.99 -52.07
N GLY A 803 26.40 25.50 -52.30
CA GLY A 803 25.30 25.89 -53.17
C GLY A 803 24.07 24.98 -52.96
N SER A 804 22.92 25.55 -53.29
CA SER A 804 21.51 25.13 -53.22
C SER A 804 21.08 23.71 -53.68
N ALA A 805 20.06 23.17 -52.97
CA ALA A 805 18.77 22.59 -53.43
C ALA A 805 18.63 21.28 -54.26
N ALA A 806 17.86 20.36 -53.64
CA ALA A 806 16.56 19.78 -54.07
C ALA A 806 16.43 18.59 -55.07
N THR A 807 15.57 17.65 -54.63
CA THR A 807 14.54 16.83 -55.37
C THR A 807 14.90 15.62 -56.28
N VAL A 808 14.60 14.38 -55.80
CA VAL A 808 13.57 13.37 -56.24
C VAL A 808 13.48 12.97 -57.75
N PRO A 809 13.03 11.75 -58.21
CA PRO A 809 13.28 10.29 -57.97
C PRO A 809 13.45 9.51 -59.35
N PRO A 810 12.76 8.38 -59.72
CA PRO A 810 12.83 6.92 -59.38
C PRO A 810 13.15 5.98 -60.62
N ASP A 811 12.71 4.70 -60.54
CA ASP A 811 12.58 3.61 -61.56
C ASP A 811 13.77 2.61 -61.66
N GLY A 812 13.62 1.28 -61.87
CA GLY A 812 12.48 0.40 -62.18
C GLY A 812 12.93 -0.79 -63.07
N PHE A 813 12.34 -1.99 -62.87
CA PHE A 813 12.39 -3.23 -63.70
C PHE A 813 13.70 -4.07 -63.69
N ASP A 814 13.71 -5.42 -63.72
CA ASP A 814 12.91 -6.35 -64.53
C ASP A 814 12.75 -7.78 -63.92
N SER A 815 12.05 -8.64 -64.67
CA SER A 815 11.18 -9.77 -64.34
C SER A 815 11.77 -11.19 -64.52
N GLY A 816 11.04 -12.21 -64.01
CA GLY A 816 11.21 -13.62 -64.42
C GLY A 816 10.46 -14.62 -63.52
N GLY A 817 9.41 -15.26 -64.03
CA GLY A 817 8.61 -16.27 -63.32
C GLY A 817 8.94 -17.72 -63.66
N SER A 818 8.53 -18.66 -62.78
CA SER A 818 7.80 -19.92 -63.06
C SER A 818 8.14 -21.06 -62.07
N GLY A 819 7.08 -21.69 -61.54
CA GLY A 819 6.93 -23.14 -61.41
C GLY A 819 7.67 -23.91 -60.30
N GLY A 820 6.91 -24.55 -59.41
CA GLY A 820 7.33 -25.79 -58.73
C GLY A 820 6.90 -25.90 -57.26
N ASP A 821 5.98 -26.82 -56.97
CA ASP A 821 5.60 -27.27 -55.62
C ASP A 821 6.79 -27.75 -54.77
N PRO A 822 6.69 -27.74 -53.43
CA PRO A 822 7.77 -28.15 -52.54
C PRO A 822 7.79 -29.67 -52.28
N VAL A 823 8.94 -30.30 -52.49
CA VAL A 823 9.30 -31.61 -51.92
C VAL A 823 10.47 -31.39 -50.94
N PRO A 824 10.39 -31.88 -49.68
CA PRO A 824 11.45 -31.68 -48.69
C PRO A 824 12.39 -32.89 -48.61
N LEU A 825 13.71 -32.66 -48.58
CA LEU A 825 14.74 -33.62 -48.16
C LEU A 825 15.79 -32.83 -47.36
N ALA A 826 15.83 -32.98 -46.03
CA ALA A 826 16.55 -34.02 -45.28
C ALA A 826 18.06 -33.74 -45.17
N ALA A 827 18.48 -33.43 -43.94
CA ALA A 827 19.87 -33.50 -43.47
C ALA A 827 20.07 -34.79 -42.63
N PRO A 828 21.31 -35.33 -42.55
CA PRO A 828 21.53 -36.77 -42.41
C PRO A 828 21.69 -37.28 -40.97
N ALA A 829 21.69 -38.61 -40.90
CA ALA A 829 21.49 -39.46 -39.74
C ALA A 829 22.74 -39.77 -38.89
N GLY A 830 22.46 -40.08 -37.62
CA GLY A 830 23.23 -40.98 -36.75
C GLY A 830 22.29 -42.07 -36.17
N PRO A 831 22.81 -43.20 -35.67
CA PRO A 831 22.31 -44.55 -36.01
C PRO A 831 21.17 -45.11 -35.14
N GLN A 832 20.44 -46.05 -35.76
CA GLN A 832 19.26 -46.79 -35.29
C GLN A 832 19.49 -47.68 -34.05
N PRO A 833 18.39 -48.07 -33.39
CA PRO A 833 18.17 -49.49 -33.13
C PRO A 833 16.77 -50.00 -33.56
N ALA A 834 16.72 -51.31 -33.72
CA ALA A 834 15.75 -52.12 -34.44
C ALA A 834 14.32 -52.19 -33.84
N GLY A 835 13.36 -52.50 -34.72
CA GLY A 835 11.93 -52.56 -34.45
C GLY A 835 11.44 -53.81 -33.70
N ARG A 836 10.57 -53.53 -32.72
CA ARG A 836 9.34 -54.20 -32.25
C ARG A 836 9.25 -55.73 -32.23
N PRO A 837 8.67 -56.22 -31.12
CA PRO A 837 7.39 -56.91 -31.25
C PRO A 837 6.31 -56.42 -30.28
N GLY A 838 5.05 -56.53 -30.73
CA GLY A 838 3.92 -56.94 -29.89
C GLY A 838 3.50 -56.03 -28.74
N ARG A 839 2.50 -55.19 -29.01
CA ARG A 839 1.68 -54.48 -28.02
C ARG A 839 1.00 -55.49 -27.08
N ARG A 840 1.60 -55.77 -25.92
CA ARG A 840 0.88 -56.21 -24.71
C ARG A 840 0.70 -54.99 -23.82
N MET A 841 -0.56 -54.62 -23.57
CA MET A 841 -0.90 -53.68 -22.51
C MET A 841 -0.34 -54.24 -21.19
N PRO A 842 0.45 -53.47 -20.40
CA PRO A 842 0.60 -53.79 -19.00
C PRO A 842 -0.71 -53.42 -18.31
N ALA A 843 -1.23 -54.38 -17.56
CA ALA A 843 -2.41 -54.25 -16.72
C ALA A 843 -2.34 -52.98 -15.85
N GLN A 844 -3.50 -52.35 -15.64
CA GLN A 844 -3.69 -51.37 -14.57
C GLN A 844 -3.27 -52.02 -13.25
N ALA A 845 -2.05 -51.73 -12.79
CA ALA A 845 -1.68 -51.89 -11.39
C ALA A 845 -2.54 -50.89 -10.60
N GLY A 846 -3.34 -51.42 -9.68
CA GLY A 846 -4.48 -50.76 -9.09
C GLY A 846 -4.15 -49.43 -8.39
N THR A 847 -5.07 -48.49 -8.52
CA THR A 847 -5.15 -47.24 -7.74
C THR A 847 -5.12 -47.46 -6.22
N ALA A 848 -5.34 -48.70 -5.74
CA ALA A 848 -5.28 -49.08 -4.32
C ALA A 848 -3.85 -49.20 -3.77
N ASP A 849 -2.88 -49.67 -4.55
CA ASP A 849 -1.49 -49.90 -4.09
C ASP A 849 -0.69 -48.59 -3.99
N ARG A 850 -1.12 -47.56 -4.73
CA ARG A 850 -0.56 -46.20 -4.67
C ARG A 850 -0.93 -45.44 -3.40
N ALA A 851 -2.06 -45.74 -2.75
CA ALA A 851 -2.58 -44.96 -1.63
C ALA A 851 -1.84 -45.17 -0.30
N GLU A 852 -1.04 -46.25 -0.19
CA GLU A 852 -0.31 -46.65 1.03
C GLU A 852 1.20 -46.39 0.98
N GLY A 853 1.76 -46.03 -0.18
CA GLY A 853 3.20 -45.77 -0.33
C GLY A 853 3.68 -44.43 0.28
N PRO A 854 5.00 -44.24 0.47
CA PRO A 854 5.54 -43.01 1.06
C PRO A 854 5.26 -41.78 0.18
N LEU A 855 4.99 -40.65 0.83
CA LEU A 855 4.85 -39.35 0.17
C LEU A 855 6.23 -38.68 0.10
N ARG A 856 6.70 -38.36 -1.10
CA ARG A 856 7.91 -37.56 -1.33
C ARG A 856 7.53 -36.21 -1.90
N VAL A 857 8.03 -35.14 -1.28
CA VAL A 857 7.78 -33.76 -1.68
C VAL A 857 9.13 -33.09 -1.88
N ARG A 858 9.39 -32.59 -3.08
CA ARG A 858 10.54 -31.73 -3.34
C ARG A 858 10.05 -30.33 -3.64
N ALA A 859 10.34 -29.40 -2.75
CA ALA A 859 9.97 -28.00 -2.85
C ALA A 859 11.17 -27.07 -2.99
N LEU A 860 12.41 -27.54 -2.75
CA LEU A 860 13.64 -26.78 -2.97
C LEU A 860 14.17 -27.05 -4.39
N GLY A 861 13.88 -26.13 -5.31
CA GLY A 861 14.08 -26.30 -6.75
C GLY A 861 12.77 -26.62 -7.46
N ARG A 862 12.83 -27.46 -8.50
CA ARG A 862 11.63 -27.80 -9.29
C ARG A 862 10.62 -28.57 -8.42
N ALA A 863 9.46 -27.96 -8.20
CA ALA A 863 8.41 -28.51 -7.35
C ALA A 863 7.90 -29.87 -7.88
N THR A 864 8.10 -30.95 -7.13
CA THR A 864 7.63 -32.30 -7.47
C THR A 864 7.00 -33.02 -6.28
N VAL A 865 6.05 -33.90 -6.57
CA VAL A 865 5.36 -34.73 -5.58
C VAL A 865 5.31 -36.15 -6.12
N GLU A 866 5.76 -37.12 -5.33
CA GLU A 866 5.68 -38.54 -5.65
C GLU A 866 4.92 -39.26 -4.54
N LEU A 867 4.06 -40.21 -4.91
CA LEU A 867 3.34 -41.06 -3.98
C LEU A 867 3.58 -42.53 -4.34
N GLY A 868 4.13 -43.31 -3.41
CA GLY A 868 4.46 -44.71 -3.67
C GLY A 868 5.44 -44.91 -4.83
N GLY A 869 6.34 -43.95 -5.05
CA GLY A 869 7.31 -43.96 -6.15
C GLY A 869 6.75 -43.50 -7.51
N VAL A 870 5.51 -43.01 -7.57
CA VAL A 870 4.89 -42.48 -8.79
C VAL A 870 4.78 -40.96 -8.70
N ALA A 871 5.35 -40.24 -9.66
CA ALA A 871 5.25 -38.79 -9.75
C ALA A 871 3.82 -38.34 -10.12
N LEU A 872 3.27 -37.41 -9.34
CA LEU A 872 1.98 -36.78 -9.59
C LEU A 872 2.16 -35.62 -10.59
N THR A 873 1.32 -35.63 -11.62
CA THR A 873 1.31 -34.66 -12.72
C THR A 873 0.21 -33.61 -12.52
N THR A 874 0.18 -32.58 -13.37
CA THR A 874 -0.87 -31.54 -13.32
C THR A 874 -2.29 -32.09 -13.46
N ALA A 875 -2.46 -33.22 -14.17
CA ALA A 875 -3.77 -33.86 -14.36
C ALA A 875 -4.35 -34.47 -13.06
N ASP A 876 -3.51 -34.82 -12.09
CA ASP A 876 -3.94 -35.49 -10.86
C ASP A 876 -4.63 -34.52 -9.88
N TRP A 877 -4.26 -33.24 -9.91
CA TRP A 877 -4.70 -32.21 -8.95
C TRP A 877 -6.04 -31.54 -9.28
N GLY A 878 -6.58 -31.76 -10.48
CA GLY A 878 -7.80 -31.11 -10.97
C GLY A 878 -7.61 -29.63 -11.37
N TYR A 879 -7.03 -28.83 -10.47
CA TYR A 879 -6.63 -27.43 -10.72
C TYR A 879 -5.41 -27.06 -9.86
N ALA A 880 -4.94 -25.81 -9.89
CA ALA A 880 -3.65 -25.44 -9.27
C ALA A 880 -3.64 -25.47 -7.73
N LYS A 881 -4.72 -25.06 -7.06
CA LYS A 881 -4.73 -24.83 -5.59
C LYS A 881 -4.57 -26.08 -4.72
N PRO A 882 -5.08 -27.27 -5.05
CA PRO A 882 -4.84 -28.48 -4.25
C PRO A 882 -3.36 -28.84 -4.14
N ARG A 883 -2.60 -28.67 -5.23
CA ARG A 883 -1.14 -28.87 -5.24
C ARG A 883 -0.44 -27.81 -4.40
N GLU A 884 -0.84 -26.55 -4.53
CA GLU A 884 -0.32 -25.44 -3.73
C GLU A 884 -0.61 -25.63 -2.24
N LEU A 885 -1.82 -26.08 -1.89
CA LEU A 885 -2.24 -26.41 -0.53
C LEU A 885 -1.37 -27.53 0.07
N LEU A 886 -0.99 -28.54 -0.72
CA LEU A 886 -0.06 -29.57 -0.25
C LEU A 886 1.28 -28.95 0.15
N PHE A 887 1.88 -28.16 -0.75
CA PHE A 887 3.17 -27.53 -0.46
C PHE A 887 3.09 -26.62 0.77
N LEU A 888 2.03 -25.83 0.89
CA LEU A 888 1.79 -24.99 2.06
C LEU A 888 1.71 -25.82 3.35
N LEU A 889 0.87 -26.87 3.39
CA LEU A 889 0.69 -27.73 4.57
C LEU A 889 1.94 -28.54 4.93
N VAL A 890 2.73 -28.96 3.93
CA VAL A 890 3.95 -29.73 4.15
C VAL A 890 5.05 -28.84 4.72
N THR A 891 5.14 -27.59 4.27
CA THR A 891 6.30 -26.71 4.53
C THR A 891 6.04 -25.66 5.60
N SER A 892 4.88 -25.72 6.26
CA SER A 892 4.44 -24.81 7.32
C SER A 892 4.02 -25.57 8.58
N PRO A 893 4.06 -24.92 9.76
CA PRO A 893 3.41 -25.43 10.97
C PRO A 893 1.90 -25.67 10.75
N PRO A 894 1.19 -26.34 11.68
CA PRO A 894 -0.26 -26.49 11.58
C PRO A 894 -0.98 -25.15 11.41
N LEU A 895 -1.80 -25.03 10.36
CA LEU A 895 -2.45 -23.78 9.96
C LEU A 895 -3.94 -23.83 10.28
N THR A 896 -4.50 -22.73 10.82
CA THR A 896 -5.95 -22.59 10.93
C THR A 896 -6.58 -22.46 9.55
N ARG A 897 -7.91 -22.63 9.49
CA ARG A 897 -8.65 -22.37 8.25
C ARG A 897 -8.37 -20.97 7.73
N GLU A 898 -8.39 -19.97 8.61
CA GLU A 898 -8.19 -18.56 8.31
C GLU A 898 -6.78 -18.30 7.75
N GLN A 899 -5.75 -18.94 8.32
CA GLN A 899 -4.37 -18.84 7.81
C GLN A 899 -4.20 -19.48 6.43
N LEU A 900 -4.82 -20.64 6.20
CA LEU A 900 -4.87 -21.25 4.86
C LEU A 900 -5.59 -20.35 3.85
N GLY A 901 -6.64 -19.67 4.29
CA GLY A 901 -7.35 -18.66 3.52
C GLY A 901 -6.46 -17.51 3.14
N ALA A 902 -5.86 -16.82 4.11
CA ALA A 902 -4.95 -15.70 3.86
C ALA A 902 -3.81 -16.08 2.90
N ALA A 903 -3.27 -17.29 2.99
CA ALA A 903 -2.18 -17.74 2.11
C ALA A 903 -2.64 -18.10 0.69
N LEU A 904 -3.66 -18.94 0.53
CA LEU A 904 -4.04 -19.48 -0.78
C LEU A 904 -5.13 -18.67 -1.48
N TRP A 905 -5.90 -17.91 -0.73
CA TRP A 905 -7.09 -17.20 -1.15
C TRP A 905 -7.28 -15.90 -0.33
N PRO A 906 -6.31 -14.96 -0.37
CA PRO A 906 -6.35 -13.73 0.43
C PRO A 906 -7.63 -12.91 0.20
N ASP A 907 -8.22 -13.03 -0.98
CA ASP A 907 -9.41 -12.27 -1.40
C ASP A 907 -10.75 -12.99 -1.11
N LEU A 908 -10.74 -14.16 -0.46
CA LEU A 908 -11.96 -14.90 -0.10
C LEU A 908 -12.32 -14.68 1.36
N SER A 909 -13.58 -14.32 1.65
CA SER A 909 -14.00 -14.22 3.06
C SER A 909 -14.13 -15.58 3.76
N ARG A 910 -14.27 -15.54 5.10
CA ARG A 910 -14.43 -16.72 5.97
C ARG A 910 -15.49 -17.73 5.51
N GLN A 911 -16.56 -17.29 4.82
CA GLN A 911 -17.64 -18.19 4.38
C GLN A 911 -17.32 -18.86 3.03
N GLN A 912 -16.79 -18.12 2.04
CA GLN A 912 -16.29 -18.68 0.77
C GLN A 912 -15.09 -19.60 0.98
N LEU A 913 -14.24 -19.24 1.94
CA LEU A 913 -13.06 -20.02 2.33
C LEU A 913 -13.44 -21.44 2.73
N GLY A 914 -14.58 -21.64 3.40
CA GLY A 914 -15.07 -22.98 3.72
C GLY A 914 -15.25 -23.86 2.48
N ASN A 915 -15.92 -23.34 1.44
CA ASN A 915 -16.18 -24.08 0.20
C ASN A 915 -14.93 -24.25 -0.67
N ALA A 916 -14.10 -23.21 -0.78
CA ALA A 916 -12.85 -23.25 -1.52
C ALA A 916 -11.85 -24.24 -0.88
N LEU A 917 -11.68 -24.16 0.44
CA LEU A 917 -10.84 -25.10 1.18
C LEU A 917 -11.41 -26.51 1.14
N HIS A 918 -12.73 -26.69 1.27
CA HIS A 918 -13.35 -28.00 1.15
C HIS A 918 -13.09 -28.61 -0.24
N THR A 919 -13.25 -27.84 -1.31
CA THR A 919 -12.98 -28.28 -2.69
C THR A 919 -11.50 -28.61 -2.87
N ALA A 920 -10.60 -27.75 -2.40
CA ALA A 920 -9.17 -27.97 -2.50
C ALA A 920 -8.72 -29.21 -1.71
N LEU A 921 -9.25 -29.40 -0.48
CA LEU A 921 -9.01 -30.60 0.33
C LEU A 921 -9.58 -31.85 -0.33
N ARG A 922 -10.75 -31.78 -0.97
CA ARG A 922 -11.34 -32.91 -1.68
C ARG A 922 -10.45 -33.35 -2.85
N GLU A 923 -10.03 -32.41 -3.69
CA GLU A 923 -9.15 -32.70 -4.82
C GLU A 923 -7.75 -33.15 -4.36
N LEU A 924 -7.23 -32.57 -3.28
CA LEU A 924 -5.97 -32.97 -2.64
C LEU A 924 -6.05 -34.43 -2.15
N ARG A 925 -7.12 -34.77 -1.42
CA ARG A 925 -7.34 -36.13 -0.91
C ARG A 925 -7.51 -37.12 -2.05
N ARG A 926 -8.17 -36.73 -3.14
CA ARG A 926 -8.27 -37.56 -4.35
C ARG A 926 -6.88 -37.81 -4.95
N ALA A 927 -6.08 -36.77 -5.13
CA ALA A 927 -4.73 -36.87 -5.69
C ALA A 927 -3.80 -37.73 -4.83
N LEU A 928 -3.96 -37.68 -3.50
CA LEU A 928 -3.17 -38.46 -2.55
C LEU A 928 -3.77 -39.83 -2.17
N GLY A 929 -4.86 -40.24 -2.82
CA GLY A 929 -5.47 -41.56 -2.61
C GLY A 929 -6.23 -41.74 -1.28
N GLY A 930 -6.60 -40.67 -0.58
CA GLY A 930 -7.42 -40.76 0.64
C GLY A 930 -7.36 -39.53 1.56
N ASN A 931 -8.11 -39.57 2.66
CA ASN A 931 -8.16 -38.48 3.65
C ASN A 931 -7.05 -38.56 4.72
N HIS A 932 -6.27 -39.63 4.76
CA HIS A 932 -5.30 -39.94 5.80
C HIS A 932 -4.03 -39.10 5.79
N TRP A 933 -3.74 -38.38 4.69
CA TRP A 933 -2.55 -37.53 4.56
C TRP A 933 -2.71 -36.13 5.14
N VAL A 934 -3.94 -35.66 5.38
CA VAL A 934 -4.20 -34.34 5.98
C VAL A 934 -4.99 -34.53 7.25
N ARG A 935 -4.39 -34.12 8.37
CA ARG A 935 -5.01 -34.16 9.70
C ARG A 935 -5.61 -32.80 10.02
N TYR A 936 -6.83 -32.83 10.53
CA TYR A 936 -7.47 -31.68 11.17
C TYR A 936 -7.58 -31.96 12.66
N ALA A 937 -6.93 -31.16 13.50
CA ALA A 937 -6.96 -31.30 14.96
C ALA A 937 -6.82 -29.92 15.61
N ALA A 938 -7.53 -29.69 16.71
CA ALA A 938 -7.50 -28.42 17.45
C ALA A 938 -7.70 -27.16 16.57
N GLY A 939 -8.59 -27.24 15.57
CA GLY A 939 -8.87 -26.11 14.68
C GLY A 939 -7.85 -25.88 13.55
N GLN A 940 -6.83 -26.74 13.44
CA GLN A 940 -5.72 -26.57 12.50
C GLN A 940 -5.57 -27.76 11.55
N TYR A 941 -5.12 -27.48 10.34
CA TYR A 941 -4.76 -28.44 9.31
C TYR A 941 -3.25 -28.63 9.25
N THR A 942 -2.81 -29.87 9.12
CA THR A 942 -1.40 -30.23 8.90
C THR A 942 -1.30 -31.52 8.10
N VAL A 943 -0.14 -31.79 7.51
CA VAL A 943 0.12 -33.11 6.93
C VAL A 943 0.30 -34.13 8.05
N ASN A 944 -0.29 -35.31 7.86
CA ASN A 944 -0.15 -36.41 8.79
C ASN A 944 1.28 -36.97 8.76
N ARG A 945 2.10 -36.52 9.73
CA ARG A 945 3.50 -36.94 9.89
C ARG A 945 3.66 -38.33 10.53
N ASP A 946 2.57 -38.96 10.99
CA ASP A 946 2.59 -40.35 11.48
C ASP A 946 2.80 -41.36 10.34
N ARG A 947 2.71 -40.89 9.08
CA ARG A 947 3.01 -41.67 7.87
C ARG A 947 4.35 -41.25 7.25
N PRO A 948 5.03 -42.14 6.50
CA PRO A 948 6.30 -41.81 5.84
C PRO A 948 6.13 -40.65 4.85
N CYS A 949 6.62 -39.48 5.22
CA CYS A 949 6.64 -38.26 4.42
C CYS A 949 8.08 -37.74 4.37
N ASP A 950 8.69 -37.75 3.18
CA ASP A 950 10.03 -37.24 2.92
C ASP A 950 9.91 -35.90 2.18
N CYS A 951 10.28 -34.82 2.86
CA CYS A 951 10.26 -33.46 2.34
C CYS A 951 11.67 -32.87 2.45
N ASP A 952 12.15 -32.28 1.34
CA ASP A 952 13.47 -31.64 1.29
C ASP A 952 13.57 -30.37 2.17
N VAL A 953 12.49 -29.61 2.31
CA VAL A 953 12.43 -28.45 3.22
C VAL A 953 12.58 -28.89 4.68
N ASP A 954 11.92 -29.97 5.09
CA ASP A 954 12.07 -30.49 6.46
C ASP A 954 13.48 -31.01 6.71
N ALA A 955 14.08 -31.69 5.72
CA ALA A 955 15.46 -32.16 5.81
C ALA A 955 16.44 -30.98 5.94
N PHE A 956 16.22 -29.91 5.16
CA PHE A 956 16.98 -28.67 5.22
C PHE A 956 16.87 -28.00 6.59
N GLU A 957 15.65 -27.70 7.05
CA GLU A 957 15.41 -26.99 8.31
C GLU A 957 15.82 -27.82 9.52
N SER A 958 15.61 -29.14 9.51
CA SER A 958 16.06 -30.03 10.58
C SER A 958 17.58 -30.08 10.69
N ALA A 959 18.28 -30.05 9.55
CA ALA A 959 19.73 -30.00 9.52
C ALA A 959 20.25 -28.66 10.06
N LEU A 960 19.63 -27.52 9.70
CA LEU A 960 19.97 -26.22 10.30
C LEU A 960 19.70 -26.18 11.81
N ALA A 961 18.58 -26.73 12.26
CA ALA A 961 18.24 -26.81 13.68
C ALA A 961 19.16 -27.76 14.48
N ALA A 962 19.73 -28.78 13.84
CA ALA A 962 20.77 -29.61 14.44
C ALA A 962 22.09 -28.83 14.55
N ALA A 963 22.48 -28.13 13.47
CA ALA A 963 23.67 -27.29 13.44
C ALA A 963 23.65 -26.19 14.51
N SER A 964 22.53 -25.50 14.71
CA SER A 964 22.43 -24.41 15.70
C SER A 964 22.58 -24.90 17.15
N ARG A 965 22.14 -26.13 17.42
CA ARG A 965 22.23 -26.79 18.73
C ARG A 965 23.58 -27.44 18.99
N ALA A 966 24.43 -27.59 17.98
CA ALA A 966 25.72 -28.23 18.13
C ALA A 966 26.62 -27.44 19.09
N ARG A 967 27.20 -28.14 20.07
CA ARG A 967 28.16 -27.60 21.03
C ARG A 967 29.31 -28.61 21.19
N PRO A 968 30.58 -28.19 21.04
CA PRO A 968 31.05 -26.87 20.61
C PRO A 968 30.62 -26.54 19.17
N ALA A 969 30.69 -25.26 18.77
CA ALA A 969 30.22 -24.79 17.44
C ALA A 969 30.90 -25.52 16.25
N SER A 970 32.11 -26.05 16.44
CA SER A 970 32.80 -26.86 15.43
C SER A 970 32.08 -28.17 15.09
N ALA A 971 31.24 -28.69 15.99
CA ALA A 971 30.43 -29.89 15.73
C ALA A 971 29.25 -29.63 14.78
N ALA A 972 28.94 -28.37 14.43
CA ALA A 972 27.83 -28.02 13.54
C ALA A 972 28.08 -28.37 12.07
N LEU A 973 29.34 -28.59 11.66
CA LEU A 973 29.69 -28.68 10.25
C LEU A 973 28.99 -29.82 9.47
N PRO A 974 28.91 -31.08 9.98
CA PRO A 974 28.22 -32.14 9.25
C PRO A 974 26.74 -31.79 9.00
N ASP A 975 26.10 -31.10 9.95
CA ASP A 975 24.71 -30.69 9.86
C ASP A 975 24.52 -29.54 8.86
N LEU A 976 25.42 -28.56 8.85
CA LEU A 976 25.42 -27.52 7.82
C LEU A 976 25.66 -28.09 6.42
N GLN A 977 26.52 -29.09 6.27
CA GLN A 977 26.74 -29.79 5.00
C GLN A 977 25.48 -30.54 4.55
N ARG A 978 24.76 -31.20 5.47
CA ARG A 978 23.47 -31.82 5.17
C ARG A 978 22.43 -30.79 4.74
N ALA A 979 22.35 -29.64 5.40
CA ALA A 979 21.46 -28.56 5.00
C ALA A 979 21.82 -28.06 3.59
N VAL A 980 23.08 -27.73 3.35
CA VAL A 980 23.55 -27.25 2.04
C VAL A 980 23.30 -28.29 0.93
N ALA A 981 23.38 -29.59 1.23
CA ALA A 981 23.05 -30.64 0.27
C ALA A 981 21.54 -30.79 0.01
N ALA A 982 20.70 -30.56 1.02
CA ALA A 982 19.24 -30.63 0.90
C ALA A 982 18.65 -29.47 0.06
N TYR A 983 19.36 -28.33 -0.03
CA TYR A 983 18.93 -27.19 -0.83
C TYR A 983 19.25 -27.37 -2.31
N GLY A 984 18.27 -27.88 -3.07
CA GLY A 984 18.36 -28.14 -4.51
C GLY A 984 18.11 -26.94 -5.42
N GLY A 985 17.65 -25.81 -4.88
CA GLY A 985 17.34 -24.58 -5.60
C GLY A 985 16.23 -23.79 -4.92
N ASP A 986 15.82 -22.70 -5.56
CA ASP A 986 14.79 -21.81 -5.01
C ASP A 986 13.48 -22.53 -4.71
N PHE A 987 12.84 -22.13 -3.61
CA PHE A 987 11.56 -22.68 -3.19
C PHE A 987 10.50 -22.55 -4.28
N LEU A 988 9.91 -23.68 -4.66
CA LEU A 988 8.89 -23.82 -5.70
C LEU A 988 9.29 -23.20 -7.05
N ALA A 989 10.55 -23.36 -7.46
CA ALA A 989 11.05 -22.83 -8.72
C ALA A 989 10.19 -23.29 -9.91
N GLY A 990 9.72 -22.32 -10.71
CA GLY A 990 8.87 -22.55 -11.88
C GLY A 990 7.39 -22.85 -11.59
N MET A 991 6.95 -22.79 -10.33
CA MET A 991 5.54 -22.92 -9.95
C MET A 991 4.93 -21.55 -9.64
N SER A 992 3.79 -21.24 -10.25
CA SER A 992 2.96 -20.08 -9.88
C SER A 992 2.24 -20.39 -8.57
N ALA A 993 2.61 -19.66 -7.51
CA ALA A 993 2.04 -19.74 -6.17
C ALA A 993 1.80 -18.32 -5.63
N GLY A 994 0.94 -18.17 -4.63
CA GLY A 994 0.61 -16.87 -4.02
C GLY A 994 1.78 -16.23 -3.24
N GLU A 995 1.54 -15.03 -2.71
CA GLU A 995 2.54 -14.20 -1.99
C GLU A 995 3.18 -14.90 -0.77
N TRP A 996 2.50 -15.90 -0.18
CA TRP A 996 3.08 -16.73 0.88
C TRP A 996 4.36 -17.46 0.40
N ALA A 997 4.41 -17.87 -0.86
CA ALA A 997 5.50 -18.65 -1.41
C ALA A 997 6.73 -17.79 -1.74
N SER A 998 6.56 -16.53 -2.13
CA SER A 998 7.69 -15.59 -2.31
C SER A 998 8.33 -15.29 -0.97
N THR A 999 7.53 -14.97 0.04
CA THR A 999 8.03 -14.73 1.41
C THR A 999 8.82 -15.93 1.94
N ARG A 1000 8.29 -17.15 1.76
CA ARG A 1000 8.94 -18.39 2.18
C ARG A 1000 10.20 -18.70 1.37
N ARG A 1001 10.21 -18.38 0.07
CA ARG A 1001 11.39 -18.51 -0.81
C ARG A 1001 12.54 -17.66 -0.31
N ASP A 1002 12.28 -16.39 -0.04
CA ASP A 1002 13.32 -15.45 0.40
C ASP A 1002 13.87 -15.83 1.77
N GLU A 1003 13.00 -16.32 2.68
CA GLU A 1003 13.42 -16.85 3.98
C GLU A 1003 14.37 -18.05 3.84
N LEU A 1004 13.97 -19.07 3.06
CA LEU A 1004 14.77 -20.28 2.88
C LEU A 1004 16.09 -19.97 2.15
N ARG A 1005 16.07 -19.04 1.20
CA ARG A 1005 17.26 -18.55 0.49
C ARG A 1005 18.27 -17.91 1.44
N ARG A 1006 17.83 -16.94 2.26
CA ARG A 1006 18.70 -16.29 3.26
C ARG A 1006 19.31 -17.29 4.25
N ARG A 1007 18.52 -18.27 4.71
CA ARG A 1007 19.02 -19.34 5.59
C ARG A 1007 20.06 -20.22 4.91
N PHE A 1008 19.88 -20.53 3.63
CA PHE A 1008 20.84 -21.31 2.84
C PHE A 1008 22.16 -20.58 2.65
N GLU A 1009 22.12 -19.30 2.29
CA GLU A 1009 23.31 -18.44 2.16
C GLU A 1009 24.08 -18.34 3.49
N SER A 1010 23.37 -18.12 4.59
CA SER A 1010 23.96 -18.11 5.94
C SER A 1010 24.62 -19.45 6.28
N ALA A 1011 23.99 -20.57 5.92
CA ALA A 1011 24.55 -21.90 6.14
C ALA A 1011 25.81 -22.17 5.31
N LEU A 1012 25.87 -21.70 4.06
CA LEU A 1012 27.07 -21.78 3.23
C LEU A 1012 28.22 -20.98 3.85
N LEU A 1013 27.98 -19.74 4.26
CA LEU A 1013 29.00 -18.90 4.91
C LEU A 1013 29.49 -19.53 6.22
N ALA A 1014 28.58 -20.02 7.06
CA ALA A 1014 28.93 -20.70 8.31
C ALA A 1014 29.74 -21.98 8.08
N ALA A 1015 29.34 -22.82 7.12
CA ALA A 1015 30.08 -24.04 6.77
C ALA A 1015 31.48 -23.71 6.23
N GLY A 1016 31.60 -22.70 5.36
CA GLY A 1016 32.86 -22.23 4.82
C GLY A 1016 33.81 -21.76 5.93
N ARG A 1017 33.33 -20.92 6.85
CA ARG A 1017 34.11 -20.43 8.00
C ARG A 1017 34.54 -21.57 8.93
N LEU A 1018 33.69 -22.55 9.18
CA LEU A 1018 34.06 -23.73 9.97
C LEU A 1018 35.11 -24.61 9.28
N HIS A 1019 35.08 -24.72 7.95
CA HIS A 1019 36.15 -25.35 7.19
C HIS A 1019 37.47 -24.58 7.33
N VAL A 1020 37.43 -23.24 7.25
CA VAL A 1020 38.61 -22.37 7.46
C VAL A 1020 39.18 -22.54 8.87
N ALA A 1021 38.33 -22.50 9.91
CA ALA A 1021 38.73 -22.68 11.30
C ALA A 1021 39.36 -24.07 11.54
N ALA A 1022 38.91 -25.09 10.81
CA ALA A 1022 39.47 -26.44 10.84
C ALA A 1022 40.71 -26.62 9.92
N GLY A 1023 41.26 -25.55 9.34
CA GLY A 1023 42.41 -25.62 8.41
C GLY A 1023 42.13 -26.28 7.06
N ARG A 1024 40.86 -26.56 6.74
CA ARG A 1024 40.44 -27.24 5.49
C ARG A 1024 40.12 -26.23 4.39
N HIS A 1025 41.13 -25.46 3.96
CA HIS A 1025 40.96 -24.36 3.01
C HIS A 1025 40.42 -24.80 1.64
N GLN A 1026 40.81 -25.96 1.12
CA GLN A 1026 40.27 -26.48 -0.14
C GLN A 1026 38.75 -26.76 -0.08
N ALA A 1027 38.27 -27.27 1.05
CA ALA A 1027 36.84 -27.51 1.26
C ALA A 1027 36.08 -26.19 1.44
N ALA A 1028 36.67 -25.20 2.12
CA ALA A 1028 36.11 -23.86 2.23
C ALA A 1028 35.96 -23.18 0.87
N VAL A 1029 36.96 -23.30 -0.02
CA VAL A 1029 36.91 -22.80 -1.41
C VAL A 1029 35.67 -23.33 -2.15
N ALA A 1030 35.40 -24.63 -2.07
CA ALA A 1030 34.25 -25.24 -2.74
C ALA A 1030 32.92 -24.67 -2.21
N VAL A 1031 32.82 -24.44 -0.90
CA VAL A 1031 31.63 -23.87 -0.26
C VAL A 1031 31.42 -22.40 -0.65
N PHE A 1032 32.47 -21.57 -0.59
CA PHE A 1032 32.36 -20.16 -0.94
C PHE A 1032 32.09 -19.94 -2.44
N ARG A 1033 32.65 -20.77 -3.32
CA ARG A 1033 32.29 -20.74 -4.76
C ARG A 1033 30.81 -21.03 -4.97
N ARG A 1034 30.25 -22.01 -4.28
CA ARG A 1034 28.82 -22.31 -4.36
C ARG A 1034 27.96 -21.15 -3.79
N ALA A 1035 28.45 -20.43 -2.79
CA ALA A 1035 27.79 -19.20 -2.31
C ALA A 1035 27.78 -18.10 -3.37
N ILE A 1036 28.90 -17.90 -4.06
CA ILE A 1036 29.04 -16.91 -5.15
C ILE A 1036 28.21 -17.31 -6.38
N GLU A 1037 28.14 -18.59 -6.73
CA GLU A 1037 27.26 -19.07 -7.81
C GLU A 1037 25.78 -18.81 -7.53
N HIS A 1038 25.40 -18.76 -6.25
CA HIS A 1038 24.02 -18.50 -5.83
C HIS A 1038 23.72 -17.00 -5.72
N GLU A 1039 24.63 -16.24 -5.11
CA GLU A 1039 24.55 -14.78 -5.00
C GLU A 1039 25.89 -14.17 -5.42
N PRO A 1040 26.06 -13.84 -6.72
CA PRO A 1040 27.31 -13.33 -7.28
C PRO A 1040 27.75 -11.98 -6.70
N LEU A 1041 26.86 -11.25 -6.04
CA LEU A 1041 27.17 -9.95 -5.44
C LEU A 1041 27.52 -10.06 -3.95
N ASN A 1042 27.60 -11.27 -3.37
CA ASN A 1042 27.94 -11.48 -1.96
C ASN A 1042 29.43 -11.27 -1.69
N GLU A 1043 29.86 -10.02 -1.55
CA GLU A 1043 31.26 -9.66 -1.32
C GLU A 1043 31.91 -10.38 -0.12
N SER A 1044 31.14 -10.73 0.92
CA SER A 1044 31.64 -11.49 2.07
C SER A 1044 32.15 -12.88 1.63
N ALA A 1045 31.40 -13.59 0.79
CA ALA A 1045 31.83 -14.86 0.22
C ALA A 1045 33.07 -14.70 -0.68
N HIS A 1046 33.15 -13.62 -1.46
CA HIS A 1046 34.33 -13.32 -2.28
C HIS A 1046 35.58 -13.07 -1.42
N ARG A 1047 35.48 -12.28 -0.35
CA ARG A 1047 36.59 -12.02 0.58
C ARG A 1047 37.09 -13.29 1.26
N GLU A 1048 36.16 -14.13 1.73
CA GLU A 1048 36.50 -15.40 2.38
C GLU A 1048 37.17 -16.36 1.38
N LEU A 1049 36.71 -16.38 0.13
CA LEU A 1049 37.33 -17.15 -0.96
C LEU A 1049 38.75 -16.66 -1.28
N MET A 1050 38.95 -15.35 -1.42
CA MET A 1050 40.27 -14.74 -1.60
C MET A 1050 41.23 -15.08 -0.45
N THR A 1051 40.73 -15.01 0.78
CA THR A 1051 41.49 -15.38 1.99
C THR A 1051 41.89 -16.87 1.97
N CYS A 1052 40.99 -17.75 1.54
CA CYS A 1052 41.29 -19.18 1.41
C CYS A 1052 42.38 -19.46 0.38
N TRP A 1053 42.33 -18.81 -0.79
CA TRP A 1053 43.37 -18.94 -1.82
C TRP A 1053 44.73 -18.41 -1.34
N SER A 1054 44.75 -17.27 -0.65
CA SER A 1054 45.98 -16.77 -0.02
C SER A 1054 46.59 -17.80 0.95
N ARG A 1055 45.77 -18.42 1.82
CA ARG A 1055 46.24 -19.48 2.75
C ARG A 1055 46.69 -20.76 2.05
N LEU A 1056 46.26 -21.00 0.82
CA LEU A 1056 46.72 -22.10 -0.04
C LEU A 1056 47.97 -21.75 -0.86
N GLY A 1057 48.50 -20.53 -0.72
CA GLY A 1057 49.64 -20.04 -1.52
C GLY A 1057 49.26 -19.55 -2.93
N GLU A 1058 47.96 -19.46 -3.23
CA GLU A 1058 47.43 -19.02 -4.54
C GLU A 1058 47.14 -17.50 -4.56
N THR A 1059 48.03 -16.66 -4.03
CA THR A 1059 47.81 -15.20 -3.89
C THR A 1059 47.51 -14.51 -5.23
N ALA A 1060 48.20 -14.89 -6.31
CA ALA A 1060 47.94 -14.36 -7.65
C ALA A 1060 46.50 -14.62 -8.14
N ARG A 1061 45.89 -15.73 -7.70
CA ARG A 1061 44.50 -16.05 -8.01
C ARG A 1061 43.52 -15.18 -7.22
N ALA A 1062 43.80 -14.95 -5.94
CA ALA A 1062 43.00 -14.06 -5.11
C ALA A 1062 43.00 -12.61 -5.64
N VAL A 1063 44.15 -12.12 -6.10
CA VAL A 1063 44.30 -10.80 -6.74
C VAL A 1063 43.49 -10.70 -8.03
N ARG A 1064 43.55 -11.71 -8.92
CA ARG A 1064 42.72 -11.73 -10.14
C ARG A 1064 41.22 -11.75 -9.84
N HIS A 1065 40.81 -12.55 -8.86
CA HIS A 1065 39.40 -12.64 -8.46
C HIS A 1065 38.85 -11.32 -7.92
N TYR A 1066 39.68 -10.51 -7.27
CA TYR A 1066 39.31 -9.14 -6.90
C TYR A 1066 39.00 -8.28 -8.13
N THR A 1067 39.82 -8.36 -9.18
CA THR A 1067 39.58 -7.65 -10.44
C THR A 1067 38.28 -8.12 -11.11
N GLU A 1068 38.01 -9.43 -11.11
CA GLU A 1068 36.77 -10.01 -11.63
C GLU A 1068 35.54 -9.54 -10.83
N LEU A 1069 35.62 -9.56 -9.50
CA LEU A 1069 34.57 -9.03 -8.62
C LEU A 1069 34.34 -7.52 -8.86
N THR A 1070 35.42 -6.75 -9.00
CA THR A 1070 35.34 -5.30 -9.26
C THR A 1070 34.61 -5.02 -10.57
N ALA A 1071 34.90 -5.79 -11.63
CA ALA A 1071 34.21 -5.68 -12.90
C ALA A 1071 32.73 -6.07 -12.77
N LEU A 1072 32.44 -7.18 -12.08
CA LEU A 1072 31.08 -7.66 -11.85
C LEU A 1072 30.22 -6.65 -11.07
N LEU A 1073 30.75 -6.08 -9.99
CA LEU A 1073 30.03 -5.08 -9.19
C LEU A 1073 29.80 -3.78 -9.99
N ARG A 1074 30.80 -3.36 -10.77
CA ARG A 1074 30.64 -2.20 -11.65
C ARG A 1074 29.58 -2.43 -12.73
N GLU A 1075 29.52 -3.63 -13.31
CA GLU A 1075 28.56 -3.98 -14.36
C GLU A 1075 27.12 -4.15 -13.83
N GLN A 1076 26.95 -4.86 -12.72
CA GLN A 1076 25.62 -5.27 -12.23
C GLN A 1076 24.95 -4.23 -11.31
N VAL A 1077 25.74 -3.51 -10.53
CA VAL A 1077 25.24 -2.58 -9.50
C VAL A 1077 25.89 -1.20 -9.54
N GLY A 1078 26.88 -0.99 -10.41
CA GLY A 1078 27.51 0.31 -10.60
C GLY A 1078 28.34 0.79 -9.40
N VAL A 1079 28.79 -0.12 -8.54
CA VAL A 1079 29.56 0.21 -7.32
C VAL A 1079 30.95 -0.45 -7.34
N PRO A 1080 31.99 0.18 -6.75
CA PRO A 1080 33.25 -0.48 -6.43
C PRO A 1080 33.09 -1.52 -5.29
N PRO A 1081 34.05 -2.44 -5.11
CA PRO A 1081 34.09 -3.34 -3.96
C PRO A 1081 34.11 -2.60 -2.62
N ALA A 1082 33.48 -3.19 -1.61
CA ALA A 1082 33.46 -2.71 -0.24
C ALA A 1082 34.88 -2.49 0.31
N ALA A 1083 35.01 -1.53 1.24
CA ALA A 1083 36.30 -1.13 1.80
C ALA A 1083 37.09 -2.31 2.42
N GLU A 1084 36.43 -3.28 3.06
CA GLU A 1084 37.11 -4.46 3.59
C GLU A 1084 37.64 -5.39 2.49
N THR A 1085 36.98 -5.42 1.33
CA THR A 1085 37.38 -6.20 0.16
C THR A 1085 38.62 -5.57 -0.48
N THR A 1086 38.59 -4.24 -0.63
CA THR A 1086 39.72 -3.44 -1.11
C THR A 1086 40.92 -3.53 -0.17
N ALA A 1087 40.72 -3.39 1.14
CA ALA A 1087 41.80 -3.53 2.13
C ALA A 1087 42.38 -4.95 2.19
N LEU A 1088 41.59 -5.99 1.92
CA LEU A 1088 42.12 -7.35 1.75
C LEU A 1088 42.99 -7.43 0.48
N TYR A 1089 42.52 -6.90 -0.64
CA TYR A 1089 43.29 -6.86 -1.88
C TYR A 1089 44.63 -6.11 -1.71
N GLU A 1090 44.64 -4.95 -1.06
CA GLU A 1090 45.86 -4.17 -0.82
C GLU A 1090 46.88 -4.95 0.02
N ARG A 1091 46.43 -5.65 1.07
CA ARG A 1091 47.30 -6.52 1.87
C ARG A 1091 47.85 -7.70 1.07
N LEU A 1092 47.02 -8.31 0.22
CA LEU A 1092 47.43 -9.43 -0.64
C LEU A 1092 48.36 -9.00 -1.78
N SER A 1093 48.28 -7.74 -2.22
CA SER A 1093 49.07 -7.19 -3.32
C SER A 1093 50.37 -6.52 -2.85
N GLY A 1094 50.40 -6.02 -1.60
CA GLY A 1094 51.57 -5.38 -0.97
C GLY A 1094 52.49 -6.33 -0.20
N GLY A 1095 52.12 -7.61 -0.04
CA GLY A 1095 52.94 -8.65 0.57
C GLY A 1095 53.74 -9.43 -0.47
N GLY A 1096 54.84 -8.86 -0.94
CA GLY A 1096 55.89 -9.51 -1.73
C GLY A 1096 57.20 -9.57 -0.96
#